data_AF-A0AAZ3Q4A6-F1
#
_entry.id   AF-A0AAZ3Q4A6-F1
#
_cell.length_a   1.000
_cell.length_b   1.000
_cell.length_c   1.000
_cell.angle_alpha   90.00
_cell.angle_beta   90.00
_cell.angle_gamma   90.00
#
_symmetry.space_group_name_H-M   'P 1'
#
loop_
_entity.id
_entity.type
_entity.pdbx_description
1 polymer ?
#
loop_
_entity_poly.entity_id
_entity_poly.type
_entity_poly.pdbx_seq_one_letter_code
_entity_poly.pdbx_strand_id
1 'polypeptide(L)'
;KMTGESDLSIKEAFQRAQKGHNNKAKLVASLKNTYNKLEDKTLFHEEFIQYLKHAMIVYKREPAVENVIEFVSRFSTSFHTPSAEGGEEEEDEEDENPFLSYMFNFLLESHKANSHAVRFRVCQLINKLLGSMAENAQIDDDLFDGIHQAMLVRVTDKFPNVRIQASLAMARLQEPQNHQCPTVNAYLLILENDSNPEVRRAVLSCIAPSSLTLPKILKRTRDVKESVRKLAYQVLSDKVHIRALSIAQRVSLLQQGLHDAVVQVRLLPAWLNLLQGDVLELLHKLDVENCSQTALDTLTALFTHTPQDQLLHHRLQLDDRMLVPAGSLSCESVLYWRALCEFVKTKGDEGEEMLEKLLPEAATFAEYLYGYMKCVPVLSEEQKGDFAQLELVMTKEFISQQLIHLTGCLDTNEEGGRKRVVAVLQEMLVLPQTPPSLVSLLTEKLLTLIPDDHRRIQTVAEVISEVREPIVIRQPLDENENRRKQVKLAEVKVGILEAKQALEECISNQEFNRAAELKDSITDLENLRNNILQEENTQQDDKETETRIEKTDPETLLRCLTMCVELLKQMNIKTRIGPTMSAILSSLILPSISNAQPAVRNMAVVCLGTCALHSKDLVNTHLVLLLQIAQLDEAKIRISALRSVIDLLLLYGFTLLSERPSPAPQTSHSPANQEDQEKGEEPEEGSSTAQSILMMLSDFLDSEVSELRTETAEGLAKLMYSGRISSAKLLSRLVLLWYNPVTEDDTRLRHCLGVFFQLYARESRAHQECVEECFLPTLQTLLNAPATSPLAEVDVTNVAELLVELTRPSSLIKPGDTQEVCVHDYLAVRVCGEMLKDPSAPEVRLYAKVLNSLELSADGNTTRDLVTLLQQVTQVHYTGTVLTTTPGDPVTTPGDPVTTPGDPVTTPGDPVTTPGDPVTTPGDPVTTPGDPVTTPGDPVTTSGDPVTTPGDPVTTSGDPVTTSYTGTVLTTTPGDPVTTSYTGTVLTTTQHLVTLLQHNTW
;
A
#
# COMPACT_ATOMS: atom_id res chain seq x y z
N LYS A 1 58.96 52.89 -5.86
CA LYS A 1 58.32 53.61 -6.97
C LYS A 1 56.97 52.94 -7.24
N MET A 2 55.89 53.54 -6.76
CA MET A 2 54.51 53.18 -7.11
C MET A 2 54.35 53.38 -8.62
N THR A 3 54.11 52.30 -9.35
CA THR A 3 53.58 52.38 -10.71
C THR A 3 52.11 52.78 -10.58
N GLY A 4 51.74 53.94 -11.12
CA GLY A 4 50.34 54.38 -11.16
C GLY A 4 49.48 53.28 -11.77
N GLU A 5 48.51 52.77 -11.00
CA GLU A 5 47.44 51.97 -11.57
C GLU A 5 46.63 52.90 -12.49
N SER A 6 46.72 52.65 -13.79
CA SER A 6 45.78 53.21 -14.77
C SER A 6 44.37 52.85 -14.33
N ASP A 7 43.45 53.82 -14.31
CA ASP A 7 42.05 53.59 -14.01
C ASP A 7 41.50 52.45 -14.89
N LEU A 8 40.91 51.44 -14.24
CA LEU A 8 40.49 50.21 -14.91
C LEU A 8 39.19 50.49 -15.67
N SER A 9 39.22 50.42 -17.00
CA SER A 9 38.00 50.58 -17.81
C SER A 9 37.02 49.43 -17.60
N ILE A 10 35.72 49.70 -17.79
CA ILE A 10 34.65 48.68 -17.68
C ILE A 10 34.93 47.51 -18.65
N LYS A 11 35.30 47.81 -19.90
CA LYS A 11 35.64 46.79 -20.90
C LYS A 11 36.76 45.87 -20.43
N GLU A 12 37.84 46.44 -19.89
CA GLU A 12 38.97 45.66 -19.38
C GLU A 12 38.58 44.83 -18.16
N ALA A 13 37.77 45.39 -17.26
CA ALA A 13 37.26 44.67 -16.11
C ALA A 13 36.44 43.44 -16.55
N PHE A 14 35.53 43.58 -17.51
CA PHE A 14 34.71 42.48 -18.04
C PHE A 14 35.56 41.44 -18.78
N GLN A 15 36.51 41.85 -19.62
CA GLN A 15 37.42 40.92 -20.31
C GLN A 15 38.30 40.13 -19.33
N ARG A 16 38.81 40.79 -18.28
CA ARG A 16 39.58 40.12 -17.24
C ARG A 16 38.69 39.23 -16.39
N ALA A 17 37.45 39.62 -16.11
CA ALA A 17 36.51 38.83 -15.31
C ALA A 17 36.15 37.49 -15.96
N GLN A 18 36.14 37.38 -17.30
CA GLN A 18 35.87 36.12 -17.99
C GLN A 18 36.84 34.99 -17.61
N LYS A 19 38.09 35.34 -17.23
CA LYS A 19 39.13 34.37 -16.88
C LYS A 19 39.01 33.95 -15.41
N GLY A 20 38.74 32.67 -15.17
CA GLY A 20 38.50 32.14 -13.81
C GLY A 20 39.66 32.30 -12.82
N HIS A 21 40.92 32.39 -13.29
CA HIS A 21 42.11 32.56 -12.46
C HIS A 21 42.37 34.01 -12.01
N ASN A 22 41.63 35.00 -12.55
CA ASN A 22 41.80 36.38 -12.14
C ASN A 22 41.13 36.64 -10.79
N ASN A 23 41.82 37.39 -9.92
CA ASN A 23 41.29 37.75 -8.62
C ASN A 23 40.16 38.78 -8.77
N LYS A 24 38.91 38.31 -8.64
CA LYS A 24 37.71 39.12 -8.77
C LYS A 24 37.63 40.25 -7.73
N ALA A 25 38.13 40.04 -6.51
CA ALA A 25 38.12 41.08 -5.47
C ALA A 25 39.01 42.27 -5.85
N LYS A 26 40.18 42.01 -6.46
CA LYS A 26 41.03 43.08 -7.00
C LYS A 26 40.36 43.84 -8.13
N LEU A 27 39.71 43.13 -9.06
CA LEU A 27 38.96 43.77 -10.16
C LEU A 27 37.82 44.65 -9.63
N VAL A 28 37.06 44.15 -8.65
CA VAL A 28 36.00 44.92 -7.98
C VAL A 28 36.58 46.16 -7.31
N ALA A 29 37.66 46.04 -6.53
CA ALA A 29 38.27 47.18 -5.85
C ALA A 29 38.82 48.24 -6.83
N SER A 30 39.49 47.82 -7.90
CA SER A 30 40.03 48.75 -8.92
C SER A 30 38.92 49.45 -9.69
N LEU A 31 37.85 48.73 -10.08
CA LEU A 31 36.71 49.34 -10.77
C LEU A 31 35.90 50.22 -9.82
N LYS A 32 35.77 49.86 -8.53
CA LYS A 32 35.11 50.65 -7.49
C LYS A 32 35.82 51.98 -7.28
N ASN A 33 37.16 51.95 -7.23
CA ASN A 33 37.97 53.17 -7.17
C ASN A 33 37.73 54.06 -8.41
N THR A 34 37.64 53.46 -9.60
CA THR A 34 37.33 54.20 -10.83
C THR A 34 35.93 54.84 -10.76
N TYR A 35 34.92 54.09 -10.30
CA TYR A 35 33.56 54.58 -10.13
C TYR A 35 33.46 55.73 -9.12
N ASN A 36 34.15 55.62 -7.98
CA ASN A 36 34.12 56.62 -6.92
C ASN A 36 34.78 57.96 -7.33
N LYS A 37 35.66 57.97 -8.34
CA LYS A 37 36.29 59.18 -8.87
C LYS A 37 35.39 59.97 -9.82
N LEU A 38 34.28 59.40 -10.28
CA LEU A 38 33.39 60.04 -11.25
C LEU A 38 32.41 60.98 -10.54
N GLU A 39 32.35 62.23 -11.01
CA GLU A 39 31.33 63.20 -10.58
C GLU A 39 29.95 62.85 -11.18
N ASP A 40 29.90 62.58 -12.48
CA ASP A 40 28.71 62.06 -13.17
C ASP A 40 28.84 60.55 -13.40
N LYS A 41 27.90 59.79 -12.82
CA LYS A 41 27.90 58.33 -12.83
C LYS A 41 26.99 57.74 -13.92
N THR A 42 26.21 58.56 -14.62
CA THR A 42 25.22 58.11 -15.62
C THR A 42 25.86 57.37 -16.78
N LEU A 43 26.91 57.93 -17.39
CA LEU A 43 27.63 57.29 -18.49
C LEU A 43 28.28 55.97 -18.07
N PHE A 44 28.76 55.88 -16.83
CA PHE A 44 29.30 54.63 -16.30
C PHE A 44 28.21 53.57 -16.19
N HIS A 45 27.04 53.95 -15.67
CA HIS A 45 25.88 53.05 -15.54
C HIS A 45 25.45 52.50 -16.91
N GLU A 46 25.32 53.37 -17.92
CA GLU A 46 24.96 52.98 -19.29
C GLU A 46 26.01 52.06 -19.94
N GLU A 47 27.30 52.43 -19.86
CA GLU A 47 28.40 51.64 -20.42
C GLU A 47 28.51 50.27 -19.73
N PHE A 48 28.32 50.21 -18.41
CA PHE A 48 28.32 48.96 -17.65
C PHE A 48 27.24 47.99 -18.14
N ILE A 49 26.01 48.49 -18.31
CA ILE A 49 24.89 47.69 -18.83
C ILE A 49 25.15 47.26 -20.29
N GLN A 50 25.76 48.12 -21.11
CA GLN A 50 26.10 47.77 -22.49
C GLN A 50 27.00 46.52 -22.55
N TYR A 51 28.03 46.44 -21.69
CA TYR A 51 28.88 45.24 -21.63
C TYR A 51 28.19 44.05 -20.98
N LEU A 52 27.33 44.27 -19.98
CA LEU A 52 26.53 43.21 -19.34
C LEU A 52 25.60 42.50 -20.33
N LYS A 53 24.99 43.23 -21.26
CA LYS A 53 24.06 42.67 -22.27
C LYS A 53 24.68 41.51 -23.07
N HIS A 54 26.00 41.51 -23.31
CA HIS A 54 26.68 40.40 -23.99
C HIS A 54 26.59 39.08 -23.20
N ALA A 55 26.65 39.13 -21.87
CA ALA A 55 26.46 37.97 -21.02
C ALA A 55 24.97 37.58 -20.89
N MET A 56 24.06 38.55 -20.94
CA MET A 56 22.62 38.32 -20.75
C MET A 56 21.96 37.53 -21.88
N ILE A 57 22.49 37.59 -23.10
CA ILE A 57 21.93 36.85 -24.24
C ILE A 57 22.35 35.37 -24.30
N VAL A 58 23.22 34.92 -23.40
CA VAL A 58 23.75 33.54 -23.38
C VAL A 58 23.02 32.69 -22.36
N TYR A 59 22.19 31.74 -22.82
CA TYR A 59 21.45 30.84 -21.94
C TYR A 59 22.33 29.74 -21.33
N LYS A 60 23.27 29.19 -22.11
CA LYS A 60 24.17 28.13 -21.65
C LYS A 60 25.06 28.64 -20.51
N ARG A 61 25.26 27.81 -19.48
CA ARG A 61 26.11 28.14 -18.32
C ARG A 61 27.60 28.00 -18.62
N GLU A 62 28.09 28.81 -19.55
CA GLU A 62 29.50 28.84 -19.92
C GLU A 62 30.34 29.49 -18.81
N PRO A 63 31.50 28.90 -18.45
CA PRO A 63 32.31 29.41 -17.33
C PRO A 63 32.70 30.90 -17.46
N ALA A 64 33.00 31.36 -18.68
CA ALA A 64 33.33 32.77 -18.93
C ALA A 64 32.16 33.71 -18.59
N VAL A 65 30.94 33.32 -18.97
CA VAL A 65 29.72 34.08 -18.68
C VAL A 65 29.40 34.03 -17.19
N GLU A 66 29.44 32.86 -16.55
CA GLU A 66 29.20 32.73 -15.10
C GLU A 66 30.21 33.54 -14.28
N ASN A 67 31.48 33.61 -14.72
CA ASN A 67 32.49 34.44 -14.06
C ASN A 67 32.20 35.94 -14.18
N VAL A 68 31.69 36.41 -15.34
CA VAL A 68 31.26 37.80 -15.53
C VAL A 68 30.03 38.10 -14.66
N ILE A 69 29.03 37.23 -14.64
CA ILE A 69 27.84 37.38 -13.78
C ILE A 69 28.23 37.45 -12.30
N GLU A 70 29.17 36.62 -11.86
CA GLU A 70 29.71 36.66 -10.49
C GLU A 70 30.45 37.97 -10.20
N PHE A 71 31.29 38.44 -11.13
CA PHE A 71 31.97 39.72 -11.00
C PHE A 71 30.98 40.89 -10.90
N VAL A 72 29.96 40.91 -11.76
CA VAL A 72 28.91 41.93 -11.79
C VAL A 72 28.14 41.95 -10.48
N SER A 73 27.77 40.78 -9.94
CA SER A 73 27.09 40.68 -8.65
C SER A 73 27.94 41.29 -7.53
N ARG A 74 29.20 40.88 -7.42
CA ARG A 74 30.12 41.38 -6.38
C ARG A 74 30.40 42.86 -6.51
N PHE A 75 30.56 43.37 -7.72
CA PHE A 75 30.76 44.80 -7.94
C PHE A 75 29.53 45.59 -7.50
N SER A 76 28.33 45.16 -7.92
CA SER A 76 27.07 45.84 -7.62
C SER A 76 26.78 45.94 -6.12
N THR A 77 27.12 44.90 -5.35
CA THR A 77 26.94 44.89 -3.89
C THR A 77 28.16 45.40 -3.10
N SER A 78 29.26 45.77 -3.77
CA SER A 78 30.49 46.20 -3.09
C SER A 78 30.40 47.57 -2.43
N PHE A 79 29.36 48.36 -2.71
CA PHE A 79 29.18 49.70 -2.17
C PHE A 79 28.46 49.72 -0.82
N HIS A 80 27.95 48.58 -0.34
CA HIS A 80 27.39 48.48 1.01
C HIS A 80 28.50 48.46 2.06
N THR A 81 28.41 49.37 3.01
CA THR A 81 29.24 49.45 4.21
C THR A 81 28.58 48.60 5.31
N PRO A 82 29.26 47.62 5.93
CA PRO A 82 28.69 46.93 7.08
C PRO A 82 28.63 47.89 8.25
N SER A 83 27.43 48.15 8.78
CA SER A 83 27.26 48.89 10.04
C SER A 83 28.06 48.18 11.12
N ALA A 84 29.05 48.88 11.69
CA ALA A 84 29.87 48.34 12.77
C ALA A 84 28.98 48.16 14.02
N GLU A 85 28.95 46.96 14.58
CA GLU A 85 28.35 46.71 15.89
C GLU A 85 29.08 47.57 16.95
N GLY A 86 28.40 48.59 17.47
CA GLY A 86 28.79 49.30 18.70
C GLY A 86 29.30 50.74 18.58
N GLY A 87 29.02 51.46 17.49
CA GLY A 87 29.25 52.91 17.38
C GLY A 87 27.96 53.70 17.57
N GLU A 88 28.04 54.86 18.23
CA GLU A 88 26.93 55.76 18.55
C GLU A 88 26.07 56.10 17.32
N GLU A 89 24.76 56.25 17.56
CA GLU A 89 23.73 56.70 16.61
C GLU A 89 24.08 58.09 16.06
N GLU A 90 24.96 58.16 15.06
CA GLU A 90 24.91 59.25 14.10
C GLU A 90 23.86 58.87 13.04
N GLU A 91 22.82 59.70 12.93
CA GLU A 91 21.85 59.73 11.83
C GLU A 91 22.59 60.03 10.52
N ASP A 92 23.45 59.14 10.07
CA ASP A 92 24.10 59.24 8.79
C ASP A 92 23.15 58.69 7.73
N GLU A 93 22.82 59.60 6.80
CA GLU A 93 21.99 59.46 5.61
C GLU A 93 21.91 58.01 5.10
N GLU A 94 20.69 57.54 4.81
CA GLU A 94 20.42 56.31 4.06
C GLU A 94 21.44 56.18 2.91
N ASP A 95 22.44 55.30 3.09
CA ASP A 95 23.46 55.00 2.10
C ASP A 95 22.79 54.20 0.94
N GLU A 96 21.86 54.84 0.24
CA GLU A 96 21.26 54.33 -0.99
C GLU A 96 22.40 54.07 -1.96
N ASN A 97 22.63 52.80 -2.29
CA ASN A 97 23.62 52.42 -3.29
C ASN A 97 23.05 52.69 -4.69
N PRO A 98 23.37 53.84 -5.35
CA PRO A 98 22.62 54.28 -6.52
C PRO A 98 22.89 53.37 -7.73
N PHE A 99 24.06 52.69 -7.72
CA PHE A 99 24.41 51.71 -8.73
C PHE A 99 23.55 50.45 -8.62
N LEU A 100 23.28 49.99 -7.40
CA LEU A 100 22.49 48.79 -7.16
C LEU A 100 21.03 49.02 -7.52
N SER A 101 20.45 50.17 -7.14
CA SER A 101 19.09 50.55 -7.54
C SER A 101 18.98 50.65 -9.06
N TYR A 102 19.94 51.30 -9.73
CA TYR A 102 20.00 51.35 -11.19
C TYR A 102 20.08 49.95 -11.83
N MET A 103 20.89 49.05 -11.27
CA MET A 103 21.02 47.67 -11.73
C MET A 103 19.70 46.92 -11.62
N PHE A 104 19.02 46.98 -10.47
CA PHE A 104 17.73 46.32 -10.32
C PHE A 104 16.68 46.88 -11.26
N ASN A 105 16.57 48.20 -11.41
CA ASN A 105 15.63 48.83 -12.35
C ASN A 105 15.82 48.34 -13.79
N PHE A 106 17.07 48.29 -14.28
CA PHE A 106 17.37 47.71 -15.59
C PHE A 106 16.95 46.23 -15.71
N LEU A 107 17.18 45.43 -14.66
CA LEU A 107 16.80 44.02 -14.62
C LEU A 107 15.28 43.85 -14.63
N LEU A 108 14.55 44.69 -13.89
CA LEU A 108 13.08 44.70 -13.86
C LEU A 108 12.51 45.09 -15.22
N GLU A 109 13.04 46.11 -15.90
CA GLU A 109 12.62 46.42 -17.27
C GLU A 109 12.87 45.24 -18.24
N SER A 110 13.94 44.48 -18.00
CA SER A 110 14.36 43.37 -18.86
C SER A 110 13.67 42.02 -18.56
N HIS A 111 12.93 41.89 -17.45
CA HIS A 111 12.37 40.61 -17.01
C HIS A 111 11.29 40.04 -17.96
N LYS A 112 10.69 40.90 -18.80
CA LYS A 112 9.66 40.54 -19.79
C LYS A 112 10.20 40.27 -21.20
N ALA A 113 11.52 40.22 -21.38
CA ALA A 113 12.14 40.03 -22.70
C ALA A 113 11.68 38.74 -23.41
N ASN A 114 11.51 38.81 -24.74
CA ASN A 114 11.13 37.65 -25.57
C ASN A 114 12.16 36.51 -25.47
N SER A 115 13.45 36.85 -25.38
CA SER A 115 14.54 35.88 -25.23
C SER A 115 14.50 35.19 -23.87
N HIS A 116 14.36 33.86 -23.87
CA HIS A 116 14.43 33.05 -22.65
C HIS A 116 15.82 33.13 -21.97
N ALA A 117 16.89 33.35 -22.75
CA ALA A 117 18.24 33.57 -22.23
C ALA A 117 18.30 34.81 -21.33
N VAL A 118 17.71 35.91 -21.81
CA VAL A 118 17.68 37.19 -21.08
C VAL A 118 16.85 37.03 -19.81
N ARG A 119 15.65 36.45 -19.89
CA ARG A 119 14.81 36.20 -18.69
C ARG A 119 15.51 35.36 -17.64
N PHE A 120 16.22 34.31 -18.07
CA PHE A 120 17.04 33.48 -17.19
C PHE A 120 18.14 34.30 -16.49
N ARG A 121 18.91 35.09 -17.25
CA ARG A 121 20.01 35.91 -16.72
C ARG A 121 19.54 37.02 -15.82
N VAL A 122 18.38 37.62 -16.12
CA VAL A 122 17.72 38.60 -15.25
C VAL A 122 17.42 37.98 -13.88
N CYS A 123 16.70 36.86 -13.85
CA CYS A 123 16.36 36.19 -12.58
C CYS A 123 17.64 35.73 -11.85
N GLN A 124 18.64 35.23 -12.58
CA GLN A 124 19.91 34.81 -12.00
C GLN A 124 20.68 35.96 -11.35
N LEU A 125 20.71 37.13 -11.99
CA LEU A 125 21.35 38.32 -11.44
C LEU A 125 20.59 38.83 -10.22
N ILE A 126 19.26 38.94 -10.28
CA ILE A 126 18.44 39.33 -9.11
C ILE A 126 18.71 38.39 -7.93
N ASN A 127 18.68 37.07 -8.14
CA ASN A 127 19.03 36.07 -7.13
C ASN A 127 20.42 36.31 -6.53
N LYS A 128 21.44 36.46 -7.37
CA LYS A 128 22.83 36.68 -6.92
C LYS A 128 23.01 38.00 -6.18
N LEU A 129 22.37 39.07 -6.64
CA LEU A 129 22.41 40.38 -5.99
C LEU A 129 21.80 40.29 -4.59
N LEU A 130 20.56 39.82 -4.47
CA LEU A 130 19.89 39.62 -3.17
C LEU A 130 20.68 38.68 -2.25
N GLY A 131 21.28 37.61 -2.79
CA GLY A 131 22.11 36.67 -2.02
C GLY A 131 23.48 37.22 -1.60
N SER A 132 23.97 38.29 -2.23
CA SER A 132 25.25 38.92 -1.91
C SER A 132 25.13 40.09 -0.92
N MET A 133 23.90 40.48 -0.55
CA MET A 133 23.62 41.53 0.44
C MET A 133 23.73 40.97 1.87
N ALA A 134 24.07 41.82 2.85
CA ALA A 134 24.13 41.45 4.27
C ALA A 134 22.76 40.97 4.79
N GLU A 135 22.72 40.19 5.88
CA GLU A 135 21.48 39.62 6.43
C GLU A 135 20.47 40.70 6.86
N ASN A 136 20.96 41.83 7.38
CA ASN A 136 20.19 43.00 7.81
C ASN A 136 20.07 44.10 6.74
N ALA A 137 20.45 43.84 5.49
CA ALA A 137 20.37 44.85 4.43
C ALA A 137 18.90 45.23 4.14
N GLN A 138 18.64 46.53 4.03
CA GLN A 138 17.35 47.09 3.66
C GLN A 138 17.37 47.53 2.19
N ILE A 139 16.21 47.44 1.54
CA ILE A 139 15.96 48.00 0.21
C ILE A 139 14.69 48.83 0.28
N ASP A 140 14.60 49.83 -0.58
CA ASP A 140 13.40 50.65 -0.75
C ASP A 140 12.16 49.79 -1.05
N ASP A 141 11.00 50.20 -0.52
CA ASP A 141 9.74 49.45 -0.58
C ASP A 141 9.23 49.31 -2.02
N ASP A 142 9.32 50.36 -2.85
CA ASP A 142 8.89 50.31 -4.26
C ASP A 142 9.77 49.33 -5.04
N LEU A 143 11.08 49.33 -4.74
CA LEU A 143 12.04 48.40 -5.34
C LEU A 143 11.76 46.95 -4.90
N PHE A 144 11.47 46.73 -3.61
CA PHE A 144 11.07 45.43 -3.08
C PHE A 144 9.84 44.89 -3.80
N ASP A 145 8.77 45.69 -3.89
CA ASP A 145 7.52 45.31 -4.54
C ASP A 145 7.72 45.01 -6.02
N GLY A 146 8.55 45.82 -6.71
CA GLY A 146 8.94 45.59 -8.09
C GLY A 146 9.64 44.25 -8.30
N ILE A 147 10.62 43.92 -7.44
CA ILE A 147 11.35 42.65 -7.47
C ILE A 147 10.41 41.48 -7.19
N HIS A 148 9.61 41.57 -6.12
CA HIS A 148 8.71 40.50 -5.70
C HIS A 148 7.68 40.20 -6.79
N GLN A 149 7.02 41.22 -7.33
CA GLN A 149 6.03 41.08 -8.41
C GLN A 149 6.67 40.51 -9.69
N ALA A 150 7.86 40.98 -10.07
CA ALA A 150 8.56 40.44 -11.23
C ALA A 150 8.89 38.96 -11.05
N MET A 151 9.41 38.55 -9.88
CA MET A 151 9.77 37.15 -9.63
C MET A 151 8.57 36.23 -9.50
N LEU A 152 7.45 36.68 -8.92
CA LEU A 152 6.18 35.93 -8.92
C LEU A 152 5.71 35.63 -10.35
N VAL A 153 5.85 36.59 -11.26
CA VAL A 153 5.53 36.42 -12.69
C VAL A 153 6.55 35.52 -13.43
N ARG A 154 7.78 35.37 -12.92
CA ARG A 154 8.82 34.50 -13.51
C ARG A 154 8.84 33.09 -12.92
N VAL A 155 8.22 32.89 -11.76
CA VAL A 155 8.08 31.55 -11.18
C VAL A 155 7.10 30.67 -11.96
N THR A 156 6.27 31.26 -12.83
CA THR A 156 5.35 30.56 -13.75
C THR A 156 5.88 30.51 -15.20
N ASP A 157 7.15 30.83 -15.43
CA ASP A 157 7.74 30.90 -16.77
C ASP A 157 7.69 29.56 -17.53
N LYS A 158 7.54 29.62 -18.86
CA LYS A 158 7.58 28.43 -19.74
C LYS A 158 8.87 27.62 -19.57
N PHE A 159 10.00 28.27 -19.29
CA PHE A 159 11.31 27.63 -19.19
C PHE A 159 11.69 27.29 -17.75
N PRO A 160 11.96 26.01 -17.42
CA PRO A 160 12.26 25.59 -16.04
C PRO A 160 13.44 26.32 -15.38
N ASN A 161 14.51 26.59 -16.12
CA ASN A 161 15.68 27.28 -15.56
C ASN A 161 15.38 28.73 -15.16
N VAL A 162 14.40 29.38 -15.81
CA VAL A 162 13.93 30.71 -15.39
C VAL A 162 13.17 30.58 -14.07
N ARG A 163 12.24 29.61 -13.98
CA ARG A 163 11.48 29.34 -12.74
C ARG A 163 12.39 29.01 -11.57
N ILE A 164 13.47 28.24 -11.79
CA ILE A 164 14.49 27.94 -10.77
C ILE A 164 15.12 29.23 -10.24
N GLN A 165 15.61 30.11 -11.11
CA GLN A 165 16.27 31.33 -10.66
C GLN A 165 15.29 32.31 -10.00
N ALA A 166 14.06 32.39 -10.50
CA ALA A 166 13.01 33.19 -9.85
C ALA A 166 12.68 32.66 -8.44
N SER A 167 12.57 31.33 -8.29
CA SER A 167 12.36 30.70 -6.98
C SER A 167 13.53 30.96 -6.04
N LEU A 168 14.77 30.90 -6.51
CA LEU A 168 15.93 31.20 -5.67
C LEU A 168 16.00 32.69 -5.30
N ALA A 169 15.61 33.60 -6.21
CA ALA A 169 15.57 35.03 -5.94
C ALA A 169 14.56 35.40 -4.84
N MET A 170 13.39 34.76 -4.82
CA MET A 170 12.37 35.00 -3.80
C MET A 170 12.70 34.38 -2.43
N ALA A 171 13.81 33.66 -2.29
CA ALA A 171 14.17 32.98 -1.04
C ALA A 171 14.24 33.93 0.17
N ARG A 172 14.74 35.16 0.00
CA ARG A 172 14.82 36.17 1.07
C ARG A 172 13.53 36.99 1.25
N LEU A 173 12.55 36.81 0.35
CA LEU A 173 11.29 37.58 0.33
C LEU A 173 10.12 36.80 0.95
N GLN A 174 10.42 35.71 1.65
CA GLN A 174 9.43 34.85 2.29
C GLN A 174 9.01 35.42 3.65
N GLU A 175 7.72 35.35 3.96
CA GLU A 175 7.17 35.61 5.30
C GLU A 175 6.47 34.36 5.83
N PRO A 176 7.17 33.43 6.49
CA PRO A 176 6.63 32.08 6.79
C PRO A 176 5.52 32.07 7.84
N GLN A 177 5.40 33.14 8.63
CA GLN A 177 4.34 33.34 9.63
C GLN A 177 3.08 33.95 9.01
N ASN A 178 3.19 34.55 7.82
CA ASN A 178 2.08 35.18 7.13
C ASN A 178 1.42 34.17 6.17
N HIS A 179 0.20 33.76 6.50
CA HIS A 179 -0.59 32.82 5.67
C HIS A 179 -0.93 33.36 4.28
N GLN A 180 -0.87 34.68 4.07
CA GLN A 180 -1.13 35.32 2.79
C GLN A 180 0.15 35.65 2.02
N CYS A 181 1.34 35.25 2.51
CA CYS A 181 2.61 35.50 1.82
C CYS A 181 2.57 34.95 0.38
N PRO A 182 2.67 35.80 -0.66
CA PRO A 182 2.57 35.38 -2.06
C PRO A 182 3.67 34.38 -2.45
N THR A 183 4.90 34.60 -1.97
CA THR A 183 6.03 33.71 -2.24
C THR A 183 5.79 32.32 -1.64
N VAL A 184 5.34 32.23 -0.39
CA VAL A 184 5.05 30.93 0.25
C VAL A 184 3.96 30.20 -0.54
N ASN A 185 2.87 30.87 -0.89
CA ASN A 185 1.78 30.27 -1.67
C ASN A 185 2.26 29.78 -3.05
N ALA A 186 3.11 30.56 -3.74
CA ALA A 186 3.72 30.14 -5.00
C ALA A 186 4.59 28.88 -4.82
N TYR A 187 5.39 28.81 -3.75
CA TYR A 187 6.20 27.62 -3.44
C TYR A 187 5.36 26.38 -3.17
N LEU A 188 4.26 26.50 -2.42
CA LEU A 188 3.37 25.36 -2.16
C LEU A 188 2.78 24.81 -3.47
N LEU A 189 2.37 25.69 -4.39
CA LEU A 189 1.87 25.31 -5.71
C LEU A 189 2.95 24.63 -6.56
N ILE A 190 4.17 25.16 -6.57
CA ILE A 190 5.28 24.58 -7.35
C ILE A 190 5.65 23.20 -6.84
N LEU A 191 5.73 23.02 -5.51
CA LEU A 191 6.08 21.73 -4.92
C LEU A 191 5.09 20.63 -5.31
N GLU A 192 3.81 20.94 -5.51
CA GLU A 192 2.80 19.94 -5.90
C GLU A 192 2.66 19.78 -7.41
N ASN A 193 2.74 20.87 -8.18
CA ASN A 193 2.25 20.89 -9.56
C ASN A 193 3.34 21.06 -10.63
N ASP A 194 4.55 21.50 -10.29
CA ASP A 194 5.57 21.72 -11.33
C ASP A 194 6.06 20.40 -11.91
N SER A 195 5.98 20.24 -13.23
CA SER A 195 6.40 19.02 -13.93
C SER A 195 7.91 18.78 -13.87
N ASN A 196 8.71 19.83 -13.73
CA ASN A 196 10.17 19.74 -13.72
C ASN A 196 10.72 19.50 -12.30
N PRO A 197 11.46 18.41 -12.07
CA PRO A 197 11.95 18.06 -10.74
C PRO A 197 13.00 19.04 -10.18
N GLU A 198 13.80 19.67 -11.04
CA GLU A 198 14.81 20.63 -10.59
C GLU A 198 14.19 21.93 -10.09
N VAL A 199 13.01 22.31 -10.59
CA VAL A 199 12.24 23.45 -10.05
C VAL A 199 11.72 23.11 -8.65
N ARG A 200 11.09 21.94 -8.48
CA ARG A 200 10.66 21.46 -7.15
C ARG A 200 11.83 21.37 -6.18
N ARG A 201 12.98 20.89 -6.64
CA ARG A 201 14.23 20.80 -5.86
C ARG A 201 14.74 22.18 -5.43
N ALA A 202 14.70 23.16 -6.32
CA ALA A 202 15.11 24.53 -6.02
C ALA A 202 14.20 25.20 -4.98
N VAL A 203 12.89 25.02 -5.08
CA VAL A 203 11.95 25.50 -4.05
C VAL A 203 12.19 24.80 -2.73
N LEU A 204 12.40 23.48 -2.75
CA LEU A 204 12.64 22.70 -1.54
C LEU A 204 13.91 23.14 -0.79
N SER A 205 14.95 23.59 -1.49
CA SER A 205 16.17 24.08 -0.83
C SER A 205 15.99 25.46 -0.17
N CYS A 206 15.11 26.32 -0.69
CA CYS A 206 14.93 27.68 -0.18
C CYS A 206 13.69 27.88 0.71
N ILE A 207 12.66 27.02 0.62
CA ILE A 207 11.44 27.16 1.41
C ILE A 207 11.74 27.15 2.91
N ALA A 208 11.16 28.11 3.63
CA ALA A 208 11.28 28.19 5.08
C ALA A 208 10.30 27.21 5.76
N PRO A 209 10.76 26.35 6.69
CA PRO A 209 9.87 25.47 7.43
C PRO A 209 8.96 26.26 8.39
N SER A 210 7.64 26.06 8.27
CA SER A 210 6.62 26.55 9.17
C SER A 210 5.48 25.52 9.26
N SER A 211 4.50 25.76 10.14
CA SER A 211 3.31 24.90 10.23
C SER A 211 2.57 24.77 8.88
N LEU A 212 2.60 25.81 8.06
CA LEU A 212 1.99 25.84 6.73
C LEU A 212 2.81 25.06 5.68
N THR A 213 4.14 25.19 5.68
CA THR A 213 5.00 24.61 4.64
C THR A 213 5.41 23.17 4.91
N LEU A 214 5.52 22.79 6.19
CA LEU A 214 6.02 21.48 6.62
C LEU A 214 5.25 20.29 6.00
N PRO A 215 3.91 20.29 5.90
CA PRO A 215 3.20 19.20 5.22
C PRO A 215 3.61 19.02 3.75
N LYS A 216 3.88 20.11 3.02
CA LYS A 216 4.31 20.05 1.62
C LYS A 216 5.77 19.59 1.49
N ILE A 217 6.64 19.99 2.41
CA ILE A 217 8.02 19.50 2.51
C ILE A 217 8.02 17.99 2.77
N LEU A 218 7.22 17.51 3.73
CA LEU A 218 7.08 16.08 4.03
C LEU A 218 6.56 15.29 2.83
N LYS A 219 5.58 15.79 2.08
CA LYS A 219 5.11 15.12 0.85
C LYS A 219 6.24 14.89 -0.18
N ARG A 220 7.29 15.72 -0.19
CA ARG A 220 8.42 15.56 -1.13
C ARG A 220 9.36 14.39 -0.78
N THR A 221 9.24 13.76 0.38
CA THR A 221 9.92 12.48 0.63
C THR A 221 9.38 11.34 -0.22
N ARG A 222 8.19 11.51 -0.83
CA ARG A 222 7.56 10.58 -1.78
C ARG A 222 7.54 11.12 -3.22
N ASP A 223 8.40 12.09 -3.54
CA ASP A 223 8.49 12.61 -4.91
C ASP A 223 8.92 11.52 -5.91
N VAL A 224 8.40 11.57 -7.13
CA VAL A 224 8.76 10.63 -8.22
C VAL A 224 10.27 10.61 -8.47
N LYS A 225 10.96 11.75 -8.32
CA LYS A 225 12.41 11.85 -8.55
C LYS A 225 13.22 11.72 -7.26
N GLU A 226 14.18 10.80 -7.30
CA GLU A 226 15.08 10.48 -6.18
C GLU A 226 15.87 11.69 -5.67
N SER A 227 16.35 12.56 -6.55
CA SER A 227 17.09 13.76 -6.17
C SER A 227 16.28 14.73 -5.30
N VAL A 228 14.96 14.79 -5.50
CA VAL A 228 14.03 15.60 -4.69
C VAL A 228 13.78 14.94 -3.34
N ARG A 229 13.55 13.62 -3.32
CA ARG A 229 13.37 12.85 -2.07
C ARG A 229 14.59 13.00 -1.14
N LYS A 230 15.80 12.84 -1.69
CA LYS A 230 17.05 12.99 -0.94
C LYS A 230 17.21 14.38 -0.34
N LEU A 231 16.88 15.44 -1.09
CA LEU A 231 16.93 16.80 -0.58
C LEU A 231 15.85 17.04 0.49
N ALA A 232 14.66 16.45 0.37
CA ALA A 232 13.61 16.58 1.39
C ALA A 232 14.11 16.08 2.75
N TYR A 233 14.73 14.90 2.79
CA TYR A 233 15.33 14.38 4.03
C TYR A 233 16.45 15.27 4.57
N GLN A 234 17.28 15.88 3.71
CA GLN A 234 18.31 16.85 4.14
C GLN A 234 17.69 18.12 4.74
N VAL A 235 16.64 18.66 4.11
CA VAL A 235 15.94 19.85 4.63
C VAL A 235 15.29 19.54 5.98
N LEU A 236 14.71 18.35 6.14
CA LEU A 236 14.14 17.89 7.40
C LEU A 236 15.21 17.66 8.48
N SER A 237 16.41 17.16 8.11
CA SER A 237 17.51 17.00 9.07
C SER A 237 18.11 18.33 9.52
N ASP A 238 18.26 19.27 8.58
CA ASP A 238 19.05 20.47 8.79
C ASP A 238 18.21 21.63 9.35
N LYS A 239 16.90 21.69 9.03
CA LYS A 239 16.04 22.84 9.35
C LYS A 239 14.84 22.53 10.25
N VAL A 240 14.56 21.27 10.58
CA VAL A 240 13.34 20.89 11.34
C VAL A 240 13.69 20.11 12.60
N HIS A 241 13.28 20.62 13.75
CA HIS A 241 13.42 19.91 15.02
C HIS A 241 12.43 18.73 15.09
N ILE A 242 12.85 17.59 15.63
CA ILE A 242 11.99 16.39 15.81
C ILE A 242 10.65 16.67 16.54
N ARG A 243 10.59 17.69 17.42
CA ARG A 243 9.38 18.08 18.16
C ARG A 243 8.33 18.76 17.27
N ALA A 244 8.73 19.35 16.15
CA ALA A 244 7.82 19.92 15.17
C ALA A 244 7.07 18.84 14.36
N LEU A 245 7.53 17.60 14.41
CA LEU A 245 6.91 16.45 13.75
C LEU A 245 6.01 15.70 14.75
N SER A 246 4.82 15.31 14.30
CA SER A 246 3.98 14.35 15.01
C SER A 246 4.61 12.95 15.00
N ILE A 247 4.18 12.07 15.91
CA ILE A 247 4.66 10.68 15.99
C ILE A 247 4.46 9.95 14.65
N ALA A 248 3.24 10.03 14.09
CA ALA A 248 2.94 9.42 12.79
C ALA A 248 3.85 9.93 11.66
N GLN A 249 4.21 11.22 11.65
CA GLN A 249 5.15 11.77 10.68
C GLN A 249 6.57 11.23 10.89
N ARG A 250 7.05 11.12 12.14
CA ARG A 250 8.37 10.54 12.44
C ARG A 250 8.45 9.10 11.96
N VAL A 251 7.46 8.28 12.30
CA VAL A 251 7.36 6.88 11.88
C VAL A 251 7.29 6.76 10.36
N SER A 252 6.44 7.56 9.70
CA SER A 252 6.32 7.58 8.24
C SER A 252 7.65 7.91 7.55
N LEU A 253 8.40 8.88 8.05
CA LEU A 253 9.71 9.25 7.48
C LEU A 253 10.72 8.10 7.56
N LEU A 254 10.72 7.37 8.69
CA LEU A 254 11.58 6.22 8.87
C LEU A 254 11.13 5.06 7.98
N GLN A 255 9.86 4.67 8.01
CA GLN A 255 9.32 3.57 7.17
C GLN A 255 9.62 3.75 5.68
N GLN A 256 9.53 4.99 5.16
CA GLN A 256 9.82 5.26 3.75
C GLN A 256 11.30 5.34 3.42
N GLY A 257 12.08 5.97 4.30
CA GLY A 257 13.41 6.42 3.96
C GLY A 257 14.53 5.62 4.59
N LEU A 258 14.25 4.70 5.51
CA LEU A 258 15.31 4.02 6.26
C LEU A 258 16.21 3.15 5.38
N HIS A 259 15.73 2.67 4.23
CA HIS A 259 16.55 2.01 3.22
C HIS A 259 17.37 2.99 2.36
N ASP A 260 17.05 4.29 2.36
CA ASP A 260 17.84 5.33 1.73
C ASP A 260 19.00 5.77 2.65
N ALA A 261 20.22 5.79 2.09
CA ALA A 261 21.42 6.20 2.83
C ALA A 261 21.32 7.59 3.47
N VAL A 262 20.52 8.51 2.90
CA VAL A 262 20.35 9.86 3.45
C VAL A 262 19.69 9.84 4.83
N VAL A 263 18.77 8.92 5.10
CA VAL A 263 18.10 8.83 6.40
C VAL A 263 19.05 8.25 7.44
N GLN A 264 19.75 7.16 7.10
CA GLN A 264 20.69 6.50 8.00
C GLN A 264 21.88 7.39 8.37
N VAL A 265 22.41 8.14 7.40
CA VAL A 265 23.67 8.90 7.57
C VAL A 265 23.43 10.37 7.94
N ARG A 266 22.24 10.93 7.72
CA ARG A 266 21.93 12.33 8.09
C ARG A 266 20.77 12.46 9.05
N LEU A 267 19.57 11.99 8.68
CA LEU A 267 18.36 12.25 9.48
C LEU A 267 18.46 11.65 10.89
N LEU A 268 18.80 10.36 10.98
CA LEU A 268 18.91 9.67 12.26
C LEU A 268 20.02 10.26 13.15
N PRO A 269 21.26 10.48 12.66
CA PRO A 269 22.28 11.18 13.43
C PRO A 269 21.85 12.60 13.85
N ALA A 270 21.17 13.36 12.99
CA ALA A 270 20.68 14.69 13.33
C ALA A 270 19.66 14.65 14.48
N TRP A 271 18.69 13.73 14.44
CA TRP A 271 17.72 13.53 15.52
C TRP A 271 18.40 13.08 16.81
N LEU A 272 19.33 12.13 16.73
CA LEU A 272 20.05 11.63 17.89
C LEU A 272 20.93 12.71 18.54
N ASN A 273 21.57 13.57 17.73
CA ASN A 273 22.33 14.72 18.22
C ASN A 273 21.44 15.73 18.96
N LEU A 274 20.23 16.01 18.45
CA LEU A 274 19.24 16.85 19.13
C LEU A 274 18.78 16.24 20.48
N LEU A 275 18.88 14.92 20.62
CA LEU A 275 18.55 14.16 21.82
C LEU A 275 19.79 13.76 22.65
N GLN A 276 20.94 14.43 22.43
CA GLN A 276 22.17 14.21 23.20
C GLN A 276 22.67 12.74 23.20
N GLY A 277 22.42 12.00 22.11
CA GLY A 277 22.85 10.60 22.03
C GLY A 277 21.98 9.63 22.84
N ASP A 278 20.80 10.03 23.30
CA ASP A 278 19.88 9.14 24.02
C ASP A 278 18.95 8.38 23.07
N VAL A 279 19.24 7.09 22.90
CA VAL A 279 18.47 6.20 22.03
C VAL A 279 17.12 5.84 22.64
N LEU A 280 17.01 5.73 23.98
CA LEU A 280 15.74 5.41 24.63
C LEU A 280 14.77 6.58 24.51
N GLU A 281 15.25 7.82 24.63
CA GLU A 281 14.41 9.01 24.37
C GLU A 281 13.99 9.11 22.90
N LEU A 282 14.85 8.69 21.96
CA LEU A 282 14.47 8.58 20.55
C LEU A 282 13.34 7.57 20.36
N LEU A 283 13.47 6.37 20.92
CA LEU A 283 12.44 5.32 20.89
C LEU A 283 11.13 5.81 21.52
N HIS A 284 11.20 6.50 22.65
CA HIS A 284 10.03 7.07 23.31
C HIS A 284 9.29 8.07 22.39
N LYS A 285 10.03 8.80 21.55
CA LYS A 285 9.48 9.72 20.55
C LYS A 285 8.92 9.03 19.29
N LEU A 286 9.05 7.71 19.16
CA LEU A 286 8.57 6.91 18.03
C LEU A 286 7.33 6.05 18.34
N ASP A 287 6.87 6.01 19.60
CA ASP A 287 5.73 5.18 20.01
C ASP A 287 5.94 3.69 19.64
N VAL A 288 6.92 3.08 20.31
CA VAL A 288 7.39 1.72 20.02
C VAL A 288 6.33 0.64 20.21
N GLU A 289 5.30 0.89 21.02
CA GLU A 289 4.22 -0.08 21.28
C GLU A 289 3.39 -0.32 20.01
N ASN A 290 3.06 0.77 19.30
CA ASN A 290 2.30 0.70 18.06
C ASN A 290 3.18 0.53 16.82
N CYS A 291 4.44 0.97 16.86
CA CYS A 291 5.35 1.04 15.71
C CYS A 291 6.64 0.22 15.87
N SER A 292 6.54 -0.94 16.53
CA SER A 292 7.68 -1.77 16.92
C SER A 292 8.61 -2.18 15.77
N GLN A 293 8.07 -2.60 14.63
CA GLN A 293 8.90 -2.98 13.48
C GLN A 293 9.75 -1.82 12.97
N THR A 294 9.17 -0.62 12.85
CA THR A 294 9.92 0.57 12.43
C THR A 294 11.00 0.94 13.42
N ALA A 295 10.73 0.78 14.72
CA ALA A 295 11.73 0.98 15.76
C ALA A 295 12.86 -0.07 15.69
N LEU A 296 12.55 -1.35 15.46
CA LEU A 296 13.54 -2.42 15.25
C LEU A 296 14.44 -2.15 14.04
N ASP A 297 13.84 -1.77 12.91
CA ASP A 297 14.60 -1.43 11.71
C ASP A 297 15.51 -0.21 11.98
N THR A 298 14.98 0.80 12.70
CA THR A 298 15.73 2.00 13.07
C THR A 298 16.93 1.68 13.96
N LEU A 299 16.74 0.80 14.95
CA LEU A 299 17.82 0.33 15.83
C LEU A 299 18.86 -0.45 15.03
N THR A 300 18.43 -1.34 14.14
CA THR A 300 19.33 -2.10 13.25
C THR A 300 20.18 -1.16 12.39
N ALA A 301 19.58 -0.10 11.84
CA ALA A 301 20.32 0.92 11.09
C ALA A 301 21.31 1.68 11.99
N LEU A 302 20.92 2.07 13.20
CA LEU A 302 21.82 2.74 14.16
C LEU A 302 23.00 1.85 14.55
N PHE A 303 22.76 0.58 14.87
CA PHE A 303 23.79 -0.37 15.27
C PHE A 303 24.77 -0.67 14.13
N THR A 304 24.29 -0.71 12.89
CA THR A 304 25.14 -0.90 11.71
C THR A 304 26.20 0.20 11.56
N HIS A 305 25.89 1.43 11.98
CA HIS A 305 26.81 2.57 11.92
C HIS A 305 27.52 2.89 13.25
N THR A 306 27.26 2.11 14.30
CA THR A 306 27.87 2.30 15.63
C THR A 306 29.06 1.35 15.81
N PRO A 307 30.25 1.83 16.22
CA PRO A 307 31.39 0.97 16.51
C PRO A 307 31.08 -0.05 17.61
N GLN A 308 31.63 -1.27 17.49
CA GLN A 308 31.36 -2.39 18.39
C GLN A 308 31.65 -2.07 19.86
N ASP A 309 32.74 -1.35 20.13
CA ASP A 309 33.11 -0.93 21.49
C ASP A 309 32.04 -0.05 22.15
N GLN A 310 31.30 0.74 21.36
CA GLN A 310 30.25 1.63 21.86
C GLN A 310 28.89 0.94 22.01
N LEU A 311 28.65 -0.17 21.29
CA LEU A 311 27.39 -0.92 21.38
C LEU A 311 27.13 -1.45 22.80
N LEU A 312 28.18 -1.88 23.50
CA LEU A 312 28.11 -2.41 24.87
C LEU A 312 28.07 -1.32 25.94
N HIS A 313 28.45 -0.08 25.62
CA HIS A 313 28.47 1.03 26.55
C HIS A 313 27.15 1.82 26.61
N HIS A 314 26.23 1.59 25.66
CA HIS A 314 24.99 2.35 25.56
C HIS A 314 23.84 1.77 26.41
N ARG A 315 23.58 2.46 27.52
CA ARG A 315 22.29 2.79 28.17
C ARG A 315 21.41 1.70 28.82
N LEU A 316 21.63 0.41 28.63
CA LEU A 316 20.90 -0.61 29.43
C LEU A 316 21.55 -0.77 30.81
N GLN A 317 20.80 -0.49 31.87
CA GLN A 317 21.22 -0.78 33.24
C GLN A 317 20.87 -2.22 33.58
N LEU A 318 21.81 -3.13 33.30
CA LEU A 318 21.71 -4.54 33.68
C LEU A 318 22.17 -4.72 35.14
N ASP A 319 21.48 -5.57 35.88
CA ASP A 319 21.87 -5.98 37.23
C ASP A 319 23.00 -7.05 37.21
N ASP A 320 23.41 -7.52 38.39
CA ASP A 320 24.46 -8.56 38.53
C ASP A 320 24.09 -9.89 37.85
N ARG A 321 22.81 -10.09 37.49
CA ARG A 321 22.31 -11.26 36.78
C ARG A 321 22.12 -11.00 35.30
N MET A 322 22.58 -9.87 34.77
CA MET A 322 22.38 -9.47 33.38
C MET A 322 20.91 -9.27 33.00
N LEU A 323 20.07 -8.91 33.97
CA LEU A 323 18.65 -8.61 33.78
C LEU A 323 18.41 -7.10 33.92
N VAL A 324 17.45 -6.58 33.14
CA VAL A 324 16.92 -5.24 33.40
C VAL A 324 16.02 -5.31 34.64
N PRO A 325 16.24 -4.50 35.69
CA PRO A 325 15.37 -4.50 36.85
C PRO A 325 13.91 -4.19 36.49
N ALA A 326 12.95 -4.90 37.11
CA ALA A 326 11.53 -4.77 36.78
C ALA A 326 10.98 -3.33 36.93
N GLY A 327 11.54 -2.53 37.84
CA GLY A 327 11.14 -1.14 38.04
C GLY A 327 11.64 -0.16 36.96
N SER A 328 12.62 -0.57 36.15
CA SER A 328 13.19 0.23 35.04
C SER A 328 12.81 -0.30 33.67
N LEU A 329 12.04 -1.39 33.60
CA LEU A 329 11.65 -2.03 32.36
C LEU A 329 10.49 -1.25 31.70
N SER A 330 10.80 -0.55 30.61
CA SER A 330 9.84 0.11 29.72
C SER A 330 9.77 -0.58 28.35
N CYS A 331 8.75 -0.25 27.55
CA CYS A 331 8.61 -0.71 26.16
C CYS A 331 9.86 -0.40 25.32
N GLU A 332 10.43 0.79 25.47
CA GLU A 332 11.65 1.21 24.77
C GLU A 332 12.86 0.39 25.21
N SER A 333 13.03 0.19 26.52
CA SER A 333 14.19 -0.54 27.06
C SER A 333 14.21 -2.00 26.63
N VAL A 334 13.06 -2.69 26.66
CA VAL A 334 12.97 -4.10 26.29
C VAL A 334 13.09 -4.29 24.79
N LEU A 335 12.54 -3.36 23.99
CA LEU A 335 12.71 -3.40 22.53
C LEU A 335 14.16 -3.13 22.13
N TYR A 336 14.82 -2.18 22.78
CA TYR A 336 16.25 -1.92 22.60
C TYR A 336 17.09 -3.15 22.96
N TRP A 337 16.80 -3.77 24.11
CA TRP A 337 17.49 -4.99 24.56
C TRP A 337 17.33 -6.13 23.55
N ARG A 338 16.10 -6.39 23.11
CA ARG A 338 15.80 -7.35 22.05
C ARG A 338 16.58 -7.06 20.78
N ALA A 339 16.47 -5.84 20.25
CA ALA A 339 17.10 -5.46 19.00
C ALA A 339 18.63 -5.60 19.05
N LEU A 340 19.24 -5.22 20.17
CA LEU A 340 20.68 -5.32 20.36
C LEU A 340 21.11 -6.79 20.38
N CYS A 341 20.41 -7.66 21.13
CA CYS A 341 20.71 -9.08 21.16
C CYS A 341 20.51 -9.76 19.79
N GLU A 342 19.42 -9.47 19.08
CA GLU A 342 19.19 -9.99 17.73
C GLU A 342 20.30 -9.51 16.76
N PHE A 343 20.65 -8.22 16.79
CA PHE A 343 21.71 -7.67 15.95
C PHE A 343 23.08 -8.30 16.24
N VAL A 344 23.47 -8.38 17.51
CA VAL A 344 24.73 -8.99 17.92
C VAL A 344 24.79 -10.45 17.48
N LYS A 345 23.69 -11.21 17.62
CA LYS A 345 23.62 -12.60 17.16
C LYS A 345 23.91 -12.76 15.66
N THR A 346 23.57 -11.76 14.83
CA THR A 346 23.89 -11.80 13.39
C THR A 346 25.38 -11.69 13.08
N LYS A 347 26.23 -11.32 14.06
CA LYS A 347 27.69 -11.23 13.90
C LYS A 347 28.42 -12.58 14.01
N GLY A 348 27.71 -13.68 14.28
CA GLY A 348 28.31 -15.01 14.42
C GLY A 348 29.18 -15.11 15.68
N ASP A 349 30.33 -15.78 15.58
CA ASP A 349 31.22 -16.08 16.72
C ASP A 349 31.65 -14.83 17.51
N GLU A 350 31.98 -13.72 16.84
CA GLU A 350 32.31 -12.43 17.51
C GLU A 350 31.13 -11.86 18.31
N GLY A 351 29.91 -12.19 17.88
CA GLY A 351 28.67 -11.82 18.55
C GLY A 351 28.38 -12.66 19.79
N GLU A 352 28.78 -13.93 19.82
CA GLU A 352 28.52 -14.82 20.96
C GLU A 352 29.18 -14.30 22.25
N GLU A 353 30.44 -13.87 22.19
CA GLU A 353 31.15 -13.25 23.32
C GLU A 353 30.47 -11.97 23.83
N MET A 354 29.78 -11.24 22.95
CA MET A 354 29.02 -10.05 23.31
C MET A 354 27.65 -10.41 23.91
N LEU A 355 27.00 -11.48 23.44
CA LEU A 355 25.73 -11.96 24.01
C LEU A 355 25.89 -12.42 25.45
N GLU A 356 27.01 -13.05 25.80
CA GLU A 356 27.32 -13.41 27.19
C GLU A 356 27.35 -12.19 28.13
N LYS A 357 27.62 -10.99 27.58
CA LYS A 357 27.61 -9.71 28.32
C LYS A 357 26.28 -8.96 28.23
N LEU A 358 25.27 -9.53 27.59
CA LEU A 358 23.97 -8.88 27.38
C LEU A 358 22.80 -9.73 27.85
N LEU A 359 22.97 -11.04 28.00
CA LEU A 359 21.92 -11.97 28.38
C LEU A 359 22.32 -12.80 29.61
N PRO A 360 21.36 -13.11 30.49
CA PRO A 360 21.55 -14.11 31.55
C PRO A 360 21.62 -15.53 30.99
N GLU A 361 21.95 -16.49 31.86
CA GLU A 361 21.71 -17.92 31.60
C GLU A 361 20.23 -18.21 31.29
N ALA A 362 19.98 -19.17 30.39
CA ALA A 362 18.64 -19.45 29.89
C ALA A 362 17.61 -19.80 30.97
N ALA A 363 18.01 -20.54 32.01
CA ALA A 363 17.15 -20.87 33.15
C ALA A 363 16.77 -19.62 33.97
N THR A 364 17.74 -18.72 34.19
CA THR A 364 17.51 -17.46 34.91
C THR A 364 16.58 -16.53 34.15
N PHE A 365 16.74 -16.44 32.82
CA PHE A 365 15.81 -15.69 31.96
C PHE A 365 14.40 -16.26 32.01
N ALA A 366 14.26 -17.59 31.97
CA ALA A 366 12.96 -18.25 31.99
C ALA A 366 12.16 -17.90 33.26
N GLU A 367 12.80 -17.91 34.44
CA GLU A 367 12.15 -17.48 35.68
C GLU A 367 11.75 -16.00 35.66
N TYR A 368 12.62 -15.14 35.12
CA TYR A 368 12.34 -13.71 34.99
C TYR A 368 11.13 -13.45 34.10
N LEU A 369 11.07 -14.09 32.92
CA LEU A 369 9.96 -14.02 31.99
C LEU A 369 8.65 -14.51 32.62
N TYR A 370 8.69 -15.66 33.30
CA TYR A 370 7.53 -16.23 33.97
C TYR A 370 7.00 -15.32 35.10
N GLY A 371 7.91 -14.76 35.91
CA GLY A 371 7.59 -13.82 36.97
C GLY A 371 6.91 -12.56 36.43
N TYR A 372 7.39 -12.02 35.32
CA TYR A 372 6.79 -10.86 34.66
C TYR A 372 5.39 -11.17 34.12
N MET A 373 5.21 -12.32 33.44
CA MET A 373 3.92 -12.74 32.90
C MET A 373 2.84 -12.89 33.98
N LYS A 374 3.20 -13.38 35.16
CA LYS A 374 2.28 -13.47 36.31
C LYS A 374 1.79 -12.12 36.82
N CYS A 375 2.53 -11.04 36.54
CA CYS A 375 2.19 -9.69 36.95
C CYS A 375 1.30 -8.95 35.93
N VAL A 376 0.96 -9.58 34.80
CA VAL A 376 -0.03 -9.06 33.84
C VAL A 376 -1.42 -9.17 34.46
N PRO A 377 -2.14 -8.04 34.67
CA PRO A 377 -3.43 -8.08 35.33
C PRO A 377 -4.52 -8.59 34.38
N VAL A 378 -5.44 -9.39 34.92
CA VAL A 378 -6.67 -9.79 34.22
C VAL A 378 -7.75 -8.79 34.59
N LEU A 379 -8.27 -8.06 33.62
CA LEU A 379 -9.33 -7.07 33.84
C LEU A 379 -10.70 -7.73 33.82
N SER A 380 -11.54 -7.41 34.81
CA SER A 380 -12.97 -7.71 34.76
C SER A 380 -13.67 -6.87 33.67
N GLU A 381 -14.88 -7.25 33.27
CA GLU A 381 -15.66 -6.47 32.29
C GLU A 381 -15.89 -5.01 32.72
N GLU A 382 -16.01 -4.75 34.02
CA GLU A 382 -16.12 -3.39 34.56
C GLU A 382 -14.80 -2.61 34.45
N GLN A 383 -13.67 -3.29 34.65
CA GLN A 383 -12.32 -2.69 34.57
C GLN A 383 -11.86 -2.46 33.13
N LYS A 384 -12.37 -3.21 32.16
CA LYS A 384 -12.11 -2.97 30.72
C LYS A 384 -12.61 -1.60 30.26
N GLY A 385 -13.56 -0.99 30.97
CA GLY A 385 -14.03 0.37 30.71
C GLY A 385 -13.06 1.47 31.20
N ASP A 386 -12.07 1.13 32.03
CA ASP A 386 -11.04 2.07 32.50
C ASP A 386 -9.85 2.06 31.54
N PHE A 387 -9.75 3.11 30.72
CA PHE A 387 -8.69 3.26 29.73
C PHE A 387 -7.27 3.17 30.33
N ALA A 388 -7.06 3.66 31.56
CA ALA A 388 -5.73 3.63 32.18
C ALA A 388 -5.32 2.21 32.58
N GLN A 389 -6.28 1.38 33.01
CA GLN A 389 -6.03 -0.03 33.31
C GLN A 389 -5.81 -0.84 32.04
N LEU A 390 -6.56 -0.54 30.98
CA LEU A 390 -6.39 -1.16 29.68
C LEU A 390 -5.00 -0.84 29.07
N GLU A 391 -4.60 0.43 29.10
CA GLU A 391 -3.27 0.87 28.64
C GLU A 391 -2.14 0.15 29.41
N LEU A 392 -2.27 0.04 30.74
CA LEU A 392 -1.30 -0.70 31.56
C LEU A 392 -1.18 -2.18 31.15
N VAL A 393 -2.30 -2.83 30.83
CA VAL A 393 -2.30 -4.21 30.32
C VAL A 393 -1.61 -4.28 28.97
N MET A 394 -1.96 -3.40 28.02
CA MET A 394 -1.35 -3.37 26.68
C MET A 394 0.17 -3.17 26.73
N THR A 395 0.65 -2.23 27.55
CA THR A 395 2.08 -2.02 27.79
C THR A 395 2.75 -3.27 28.37
N LYS A 396 2.12 -3.94 29.34
CA LYS A 396 2.65 -5.19 29.92
C LYS A 396 2.61 -6.37 28.95
N GLU A 397 1.61 -6.44 28.09
CA GLU A 397 1.52 -7.42 27.00
C GLU A 397 2.64 -7.20 25.99
N PHE A 398 2.86 -5.96 25.57
CA PHE A 398 3.95 -5.60 24.65
C PHE A 398 5.30 -5.97 25.23
N ILE A 399 5.58 -5.61 26.49
CA ILE A 399 6.84 -5.96 27.14
C ILE A 399 7.01 -7.48 27.22
N SER A 400 5.95 -8.20 27.60
CA SER A 400 5.95 -9.66 27.62
C SER A 400 6.27 -10.24 26.24
N GLN A 401 5.69 -9.68 25.19
CA GLN A 401 5.96 -10.07 23.80
C GLN A 401 7.45 -9.93 23.47
N GLN A 402 8.06 -8.79 23.80
CA GLN A 402 9.49 -8.55 23.54
C GLN A 402 10.40 -9.49 24.34
N LEU A 403 10.06 -9.78 25.61
CA LEU A 403 10.79 -10.77 26.42
C LEU A 403 10.64 -12.19 25.87
N ILE A 404 9.48 -12.57 25.34
CA ILE A 404 9.30 -13.89 24.70
C ILE A 404 10.17 -13.97 23.44
N HIS A 405 10.28 -12.91 22.64
CA HIS A 405 11.18 -12.92 21.47
C HIS A 405 12.66 -13.10 21.84
N LEU A 406 13.11 -12.51 22.95
CA LEU A 406 14.47 -12.66 23.46
C LEU A 406 14.86 -14.11 23.77
N THR A 407 13.89 -15.01 24.00
CA THR A 407 14.19 -16.45 24.16
C THR A 407 14.94 -17.04 22.97
N GLY A 408 14.75 -16.48 21.77
CA GLY A 408 15.46 -16.89 20.56
C GLY A 408 16.94 -16.49 20.54
N CYS A 409 17.38 -15.58 21.42
CA CYS A 409 18.77 -15.14 21.53
C CYS A 409 19.55 -15.87 22.62
N LEU A 410 18.88 -16.63 23.49
CA LEU A 410 19.52 -17.37 24.57
C LEU A 410 20.39 -18.51 24.04
N ASP A 411 21.47 -18.83 24.75
CA ASP A 411 22.19 -20.07 24.53
C ASP A 411 21.33 -21.25 25.03
N THR A 412 20.84 -22.06 24.08
CA THR A 412 20.03 -23.26 24.34
C THR A 412 20.77 -24.55 23.94
N ASN A 413 22.09 -24.46 23.73
CA ASN A 413 22.95 -25.63 23.58
C ASN A 413 23.02 -26.42 24.88
N GLU A 414 22.95 -25.74 26.02
CA GLU A 414 22.84 -26.37 27.32
C GLU A 414 21.46 -27.04 27.50
N GLU A 415 21.47 -28.36 27.72
CA GLU A 415 20.23 -29.15 27.81
C GLU A 415 19.37 -28.75 29.02
N GLY A 416 19.99 -28.39 30.15
CA GLY A 416 19.30 -27.96 31.37
C GLY A 416 18.52 -26.67 31.17
N GLY A 417 19.20 -25.62 30.71
CA GLY A 417 18.60 -24.33 30.36
C GLY A 417 17.47 -24.47 29.34
N ARG A 418 17.70 -25.18 28.22
CA ARG A 418 16.68 -25.41 27.19
C ARG A 418 15.42 -26.09 27.75
N LYS A 419 15.58 -27.14 28.57
CA LYS A 419 14.44 -27.82 29.19
C LYS A 419 13.66 -26.89 30.12
N ARG A 420 14.33 -26.00 30.87
CA ARG A 420 13.64 -25.06 31.74
C ARG A 420 12.86 -24.01 30.94
N VAL A 421 13.43 -23.47 29.87
CA VAL A 421 12.71 -22.54 28.97
C VAL A 421 11.47 -23.20 28.38
N VAL A 422 11.60 -24.44 27.88
CA VAL A 422 10.45 -25.22 27.36
C VAL A 422 9.37 -25.40 28.43
N ALA A 423 9.74 -25.79 29.66
CA ALA A 423 8.80 -25.97 30.76
C ALA A 423 8.07 -24.65 31.10
N VAL A 424 8.80 -23.53 31.20
CA VAL A 424 8.20 -22.22 31.47
C VAL A 424 7.24 -21.79 30.37
N LEU A 425 7.58 -21.99 29.09
CA LEU A 425 6.67 -21.65 27.99
C LEU A 425 5.39 -22.50 28.02
N GLN A 426 5.47 -23.78 28.38
CA GLN A 426 4.30 -24.62 28.62
C GLN A 426 3.46 -24.10 29.79
N GLU A 427 4.10 -23.83 30.94
CA GLU A 427 3.43 -23.27 32.12
C GLU A 427 2.69 -21.96 31.76
N MET A 428 3.32 -21.08 30.97
CA MET A 428 2.71 -19.84 30.49
C MET A 428 1.52 -20.08 29.55
N LEU A 429 1.54 -21.08 28.67
CA LEU A 429 0.39 -21.38 27.81
C LEU A 429 -0.82 -21.91 28.61
N VAL A 430 -0.57 -22.56 29.74
CA VAL A 430 -1.60 -23.12 30.64
C VAL A 430 -2.19 -22.05 31.57
N LEU A 431 -1.43 -21.01 31.92
CA LEU A 431 -1.90 -19.94 32.81
C LEU A 431 -3.25 -19.33 32.32
N PRO A 432 -4.29 -19.27 33.17
CA PRO A 432 -5.57 -18.66 32.80
C PRO A 432 -5.44 -17.21 32.39
N GLN A 433 -4.54 -16.45 33.05
CA GLN A 433 -4.31 -15.03 32.79
C GLN A 433 -3.55 -14.72 31.50
N THR A 434 -3.08 -15.73 30.75
CA THR A 434 -2.27 -15.49 29.55
C THR A 434 -3.09 -14.78 28.48
N PRO A 435 -2.65 -13.59 28.04
CA PRO A 435 -3.33 -12.83 27.01
C PRO A 435 -3.47 -13.64 25.71
N PRO A 436 -4.65 -13.65 25.05
CA PRO A 436 -4.85 -14.36 23.79
C PRO A 436 -3.89 -13.93 22.68
N SER A 437 -3.47 -12.66 22.70
CA SER A 437 -2.49 -12.05 21.77
C SER A 437 -1.12 -12.75 21.80
N LEU A 438 -0.73 -13.32 22.93
CA LEU A 438 0.59 -13.93 23.14
C LEU A 438 0.64 -15.43 22.87
N VAL A 439 -0.52 -16.10 22.77
CA VAL A 439 -0.60 -17.57 22.60
C VAL A 439 0.10 -18.04 21.32
N SER A 440 -0.08 -17.32 20.22
CA SER A 440 0.59 -17.66 18.95
C SER A 440 2.10 -17.60 19.09
N LEU A 441 2.63 -16.51 19.66
CA LEU A 441 4.07 -16.30 19.83
C LEU A 441 4.69 -17.29 20.83
N LEU A 442 4.03 -17.54 21.95
CA LEU A 442 4.46 -18.52 22.94
C LEU A 442 4.56 -19.92 22.34
N THR A 443 3.55 -20.31 21.57
CA THR A 443 3.52 -21.59 20.87
C THR A 443 4.65 -21.64 19.82
N GLU A 444 4.82 -20.59 19.04
CA GLU A 444 5.90 -20.51 18.04
C GLU A 444 7.27 -20.74 18.69
N LYS A 445 7.59 -20.00 19.77
CA LYS A 445 8.86 -20.14 20.47
C LYS A 445 9.02 -21.51 21.13
N LEU A 446 7.97 -22.06 21.73
CA LEU A 446 7.98 -23.41 22.28
C LEU A 446 8.36 -24.45 21.21
N LEU A 447 7.73 -24.38 20.03
CA LEU A 447 7.95 -25.33 18.95
C LEU A 447 9.35 -25.22 18.33
N THR A 448 9.93 -24.02 18.27
CA THR A 448 11.31 -23.83 17.77
C THR A 448 12.37 -24.52 18.64
N LEU A 449 12.11 -24.67 19.95
CA LEU A 449 13.01 -25.33 20.89
C LEU A 449 12.90 -26.86 20.88
N ILE A 450 11.82 -27.40 20.31
CA ILE A 450 11.56 -28.84 20.21
C ILE A 450 11.89 -29.27 18.77
N PRO A 451 12.90 -30.14 18.54
CA PRO A 451 13.34 -30.47 17.19
C PRO A 451 12.46 -31.50 16.46
N ASP A 452 11.67 -32.29 17.18
CA ASP A 452 10.91 -33.43 16.64
C ASP A 452 9.41 -33.14 16.56
N ASP A 453 8.81 -33.36 15.40
CA ASP A 453 7.38 -33.09 15.17
C ASP A 453 6.45 -33.95 16.02
N HIS A 454 6.81 -35.21 16.32
CA HIS A 454 5.99 -36.05 17.18
C HIS A 454 5.97 -35.53 18.62
N ARG A 455 7.11 -35.08 19.14
CA ARG A 455 7.20 -34.41 20.44
C ARG A 455 6.45 -33.08 20.45
N ARG A 456 6.55 -32.28 19.39
CA ARG A 456 5.78 -31.03 19.23
C ARG A 456 4.27 -31.29 19.36
N ILE A 457 3.77 -32.28 18.61
CA ILE A 457 2.36 -32.71 18.66
C ILE A 457 1.98 -33.13 20.08
N GLN A 458 2.78 -33.99 20.71
CA GLN A 458 2.52 -34.51 22.05
C GLN A 458 2.46 -33.38 23.08
N THR A 459 3.46 -32.49 23.08
CA THR A 459 3.52 -31.34 23.98
C THR A 459 2.33 -30.40 23.81
N VAL A 460 1.96 -30.04 22.58
CA VAL A 460 0.81 -29.18 22.34
C VAL A 460 -0.50 -29.88 22.74
N ALA A 461 -0.62 -31.18 22.52
CA ALA A 461 -1.78 -31.95 22.96
C ALA A 461 -1.94 -31.97 24.49
N GLU A 462 -0.83 -32.11 25.22
CA GLU A 462 -0.79 -32.05 26.69
C GLU A 462 -1.24 -30.68 27.18
N VAL A 463 -0.68 -29.59 26.63
CA VAL A 463 -1.06 -28.22 26.97
C VAL A 463 -2.55 -27.95 26.66
N ILE A 464 -3.06 -28.40 25.50
CA ILE A 464 -4.48 -28.28 25.16
C ILE A 464 -5.35 -29.03 26.17
N SER A 465 -4.94 -30.24 26.57
CA SER A 465 -5.67 -31.04 27.55
C SER A 465 -5.73 -30.37 28.92
N GLU A 466 -4.63 -29.74 29.36
CA GLU A 466 -4.57 -28.99 30.62
C GLU A 466 -5.41 -27.70 30.57
N VAL A 467 -5.32 -26.94 29.47
CA VAL A 467 -6.14 -25.73 29.29
C VAL A 467 -7.63 -26.06 29.29
N ARG A 468 -8.01 -27.20 28.70
CA ARG A 468 -9.41 -27.67 28.63
C ARG A 468 -9.84 -28.50 29.85
N GLU A 469 -9.03 -28.56 30.90
CA GLU A 469 -9.32 -29.36 32.10
C GLU A 469 -10.77 -29.11 32.58
N PRO A 470 -11.57 -30.18 32.75
CA PRO A 470 -13.01 -30.06 32.95
C PRO A 470 -13.36 -29.39 34.27
N ILE A 471 -14.35 -28.50 34.24
CA ILE A 471 -14.88 -27.86 35.45
C ILE A 471 -15.89 -28.83 36.09
N VAL A 472 -15.79 -29.05 37.40
CA VAL A 472 -16.82 -29.76 38.17
C VAL A 472 -18.01 -28.82 38.32
N ILE A 473 -19.04 -29.00 37.48
CA ILE A 473 -20.30 -28.27 37.60
C ILE A 473 -21.24 -29.13 38.45
N ARG A 474 -21.55 -28.65 39.66
CA ARG A 474 -22.63 -29.23 40.46
C ARG A 474 -23.95 -28.81 39.82
N GLN A 475 -24.67 -29.75 39.20
CA GLN A 475 -26.02 -29.44 38.71
C GLN A 475 -26.91 -29.05 39.90
N PRO A 476 -27.64 -27.92 39.84
CA PRO A 476 -28.68 -27.65 40.82
C PRO A 476 -29.78 -28.71 40.67
N LEU A 477 -30.16 -29.34 41.79
CA LEU A 477 -31.30 -30.25 41.86
C LEU A 477 -32.55 -29.58 41.27
N ASP A 478 -33.35 -30.33 40.50
CA ASP A 478 -34.62 -29.84 39.92
C ASP A 478 -35.50 -29.21 41.02
N GLU A 479 -35.63 -27.88 41.01
CA GLU A 479 -36.37 -27.11 42.00
C GLU A 479 -37.83 -27.59 42.12
N ASN A 480 -38.40 -28.15 41.04
CA ASN A 480 -39.77 -28.65 41.05
C ASN A 480 -39.92 -29.96 41.82
N GLU A 481 -38.94 -30.87 41.75
CA GLU A 481 -38.93 -32.09 42.57
C GLU A 481 -38.75 -31.75 44.05
N ASN A 482 -37.84 -30.81 44.36
CA ASN A 482 -37.58 -30.40 45.73
C ASN A 482 -38.81 -29.69 46.35
N ARG A 483 -39.49 -28.85 45.56
CA ARG A 483 -40.74 -28.21 45.98
C ARG A 483 -41.87 -29.21 46.20
N ARG A 484 -42.01 -30.24 45.36
CA ARG A 484 -43.00 -31.32 45.55
C ARG A 484 -42.75 -32.12 46.83
N LYS A 485 -41.49 -32.41 47.16
CA LYS A 485 -41.11 -33.13 48.38
C LYS A 485 -41.37 -32.29 49.63
N GLN A 486 -41.02 -31.00 49.61
CA GLN A 486 -41.33 -30.08 50.71
C GLN A 486 -42.83 -29.95 50.97
N VAL A 487 -43.66 -29.90 49.92
CA VAL A 487 -45.12 -29.88 50.04
C VAL A 487 -45.64 -31.17 50.70
N LYS A 488 -45.19 -32.34 50.24
CA LYS A 488 -45.56 -33.63 50.87
C LYS A 488 -45.14 -33.71 52.33
N LEU A 489 -43.94 -33.25 52.68
CA LEU A 489 -43.46 -33.23 54.06
C LEU A 489 -44.29 -32.28 54.94
N ALA A 490 -44.71 -31.13 54.39
CA ALA A 490 -45.60 -30.20 55.07
C ALA A 490 -47.00 -30.80 55.29
N GLU A 491 -47.58 -31.45 54.29
CA GLU A 491 -48.87 -32.16 54.39
C GLU A 491 -48.86 -33.22 55.50
N VAL A 492 -47.82 -34.06 55.55
CA VAL A 492 -47.68 -35.09 56.59
C VAL A 492 -47.51 -34.46 57.99
N LYS A 493 -46.75 -33.36 58.11
CA LYS A 493 -46.62 -32.63 59.39
C LYS A 493 -47.94 -32.04 59.87
N VAL A 494 -48.75 -31.48 58.96
CA VAL A 494 -50.08 -30.96 59.28
C VAL A 494 -50.99 -32.10 59.74
N GLY A 495 -51.01 -33.23 59.03
CA GLY A 495 -51.78 -34.40 59.44
C GLY A 495 -51.40 -34.94 60.84
N ILE A 496 -50.12 -34.93 61.20
CA ILE A 496 -49.67 -35.30 62.55
C ILE A 496 -50.20 -34.32 63.60
N LEU A 497 -50.17 -33.02 63.32
CA LEU A 497 -50.66 -31.98 64.23
C LEU A 497 -52.17 -32.09 64.44
N GLU A 498 -52.94 -32.26 63.37
CA GLU A 498 -54.39 -32.44 63.42
C GLU A 498 -54.77 -33.72 64.19
N ALA A 499 -54.07 -34.83 63.94
CA ALA A 499 -54.30 -36.08 64.65
C ALA A 499 -53.93 -35.96 66.14
N LYS A 500 -52.86 -35.23 66.50
CA LYS A 500 -52.49 -34.95 67.90
C LYS A 500 -53.51 -34.06 68.61
N GLN A 501 -54.03 -33.05 67.93
CA GLN A 501 -55.07 -32.18 68.46
C GLN A 501 -56.39 -32.96 68.67
N ALA A 502 -56.80 -33.77 67.70
CA ALA A 502 -57.96 -34.64 67.82
C ALA A 502 -57.78 -35.68 68.95
N LEU A 503 -56.56 -36.18 69.16
CA LEU A 503 -56.24 -37.08 70.25
C LEU A 503 -56.41 -36.39 71.62
N GLU A 504 -55.93 -35.15 71.79
CA GLU A 504 -56.13 -34.37 73.01
C GLU A 504 -57.63 -34.12 73.29
N GLU A 505 -58.41 -33.83 72.26
CA GLU A 505 -59.86 -33.64 72.36
C GLU A 505 -60.58 -34.94 72.76
N CYS A 506 -60.23 -36.09 72.16
CA CYS A 506 -60.76 -37.40 72.54
C CYS A 506 -60.37 -37.81 73.97
N ILE A 507 -59.15 -37.48 74.43
CA ILE A 507 -58.70 -37.72 75.80
C ILE A 507 -59.51 -36.85 76.79
N SER A 508 -59.74 -35.58 76.46
CA SER A 508 -60.57 -34.68 77.28
C SER A 508 -62.02 -35.17 77.39
N ASN A 509 -62.55 -35.79 76.33
CA ASN A 509 -63.91 -36.31 76.26
C ASN A 509 -64.06 -37.77 76.74
N GLN A 510 -63.00 -38.39 77.26
CA GLN A 510 -62.96 -39.79 77.74
C GLN A 510 -63.32 -40.85 76.66
N GLU A 511 -63.09 -40.56 75.39
CA GLU A 511 -63.31 -41.48 74.26
C GLU A 511 -62.07 -42.35 73.99
N PHE A 512 -61.80 -43.31 74.87
CA PHE A 512 -60.53 -44.07 74.86
C PHE A 512 -60.32 -44.98 73.64
N ASN A 513 -61.39 -45.52 73.03
CA ASN A 513 -61.26 -46.36 71.84
C ASN A 513 -60.78 -45.53 70.63
N ARG A 514 -61.36 -44.34 70.45
CA ARG A 514 -61.02 -43.43 69.36
C ARG A 514 -59.64 -42.79 69.56
N ALA A 515 -59.26 -42.55 70.82
CA ALA A 515 -57.91 -42.13 71.17
C ALA A 515 -56.83 -43.19 70.83
N ALA A 516 -57.14 -44.48 70.94
CA ALA A 516 -56.21 -45.55 70.53
C ALA A 516 -56.01 -45.55 69.00
N GLU A 517 -57.08 -45.45 68.21
CA GLU A 517 -57.02 -45.38 66.75
C GLU A 517 -56.23 -44.14 66.26
N LEU A 518 -56.42 -42.99 66.90
CA LEU A 518 -55.66 -41.77 66.59
C LEU A 518 -54.18 -41.91 66.94
N LYS A 519 -53.84 -42.65 68.00
CA LYS A 519 -52.45 -42.92 68.38
C LYS A 519 -51.74 -43.82 67.36
N ASP A 520 -52.44 -44.83 66.83
CA ASP A 520 -51.92 -45.66 65.75
C ASP A 520 -51.71 -44.83 64.47
N SER A 521 -52.69 -43.99 64.12
CA SER A 521 -52.59 -43.07 62.97
C SER A 521 -51.44 -42.07 63.07
N ILE A 522 -51.18 -41.50 64.25
CA ILE A 522 -50.02 -40.64 64.49
C ILE A 522 -48.72 -41.41 64.27
N THR A 523 -48.66 -42.66 64.73
CA THR A 523 -47.48 -43.51 64.58
C THR A 523 -47.21 -43.82 63.10
N ASP A 524 -48.25 -44.09 62.33
CA ASP A 524 -48.15 -44.31 60.88
C ASP A 524 -47.70 -43.06 60.12
N LEU A 525 -48.23 -41.89 60.47
CA LEU A 525 -47.82 -40.61 59.88
C LEU A 525 -46.37 -40.24 60.26
N GLU A 526 -45.95 -40.52 61.49
CA GLU A 526 -44.55 -40.33 61.93
C GLU A 526 -43.59 -41.27 61.20
N ASN A 527 -43.99 -42.53 60.96
CA ASN A 527 -43.25 -43.47 60.13
C ASN A 527 -43.15 -42.99 58.67
N LEU A 528 -44.25 -42.51 58.09
CA LEU A 528 -44.27 -41.94 56.74
C LEU A 528 -43.36 -40.71 56.63
N ARG A 529 -43.36 -39.83 57.64
CA ARG A 529 -42.45 -38.67 57.73
C ARG A 529 -40.99 -39.12 57.72
N ASN A 530 -40.66 -40.15 58.50
CA ASN A 530 -39.30 -40.65 58.61
C ASN A 530 -38.84 -41.35 57.33
N ASN A 531 -39.74 -42.03 56.61
CA ASN A 531 -39.44 -42.63 55.30
C ASN A 531 -39.13 -41.54 54.26
N ILE A 532 -39.91 -40.46 54.21
CA ILE A 532 -39.65 -39.32 53.30
C ILE A 532 -38.29 -38.67 53.59
N LEU A 533 -37.94 -38.52 54.87
CA LEU A 533 -36.63 -37.99 55.29
C LEU A 533 -35.47 -38.96 55.01
N GLN A 534 -35.70 -40.27 55.09
CA GLN A 534 -34.71 -41.28 54.69
C GLN A 534 -34.51 -41.33 53.18
N GLU A 535 -35.58 -41.17 52.39
CA GLU A 535 -35.47 -41.02 50.92
C GLU A 535 -34.68 -39.76 50.52
N GLU A 536 -34.79 -38.66 51.31
CA GLU A 536 -33.96 -37.46 51.14
C GLU A 536 -32.47 -37.75 51.36
N ASN A 537 -32.10 -38.44 52.45
CA ASN A 537 -30.71 -38.76 52.74
C ASN A 537 -30.11 -39.79 51.75
N THR A 538 -30.88 -40.80 51.35
CA THR A 538 -30.38 -41.85 50.41
C THR A 538 -30.21 -41.30 48.99
N GLN A 539 -31.04 -40.34 48.55
CA GLN A 539 -30.87 -39.69 47.24
C GLN A 539 -29.79 -38.60 47.20
N GLN A 540 -29.38 -38.07 48.36
CA GLN A 540 -28.25 -37.15 48.46
C GLN A 540 -26.90 -37.85 48.21
N ASP A 541 -26.77 -39.13 48.60
CA ASP A 541 -25.56 -39.93 48.35
C ASP A 541 -25.52 -40.59 46.95
N ASP A 542 -26.66 -40.96 46.35
CA ASP A 542 -26.70 -41.69 45.06
C ASP A 542 -26.86 -40.81 43.79
N LYS A 543 -27.11 -39.49 43.93
CA LYS A 543 -27.23 -38.54 42.80
C LYS A 543 -26.18 -37.42 42.77
N GLU A 544 -25.01 -37.62 43.38
CA GLU A 544 -23.82 -36.85 43.00
C GLU A 544 -23.25 -37.41 41.67
N THR A 545 -24.00 -37.25 40.58
CA THR A 545 -23.46 -37.51 39.24
C THR A 545 -22.58 -36.32 38.86
N GLU A 546 -21.32 -36.32 39.30
CA GLU A 546 -20.30 -35.38 38.84
C GLU A 546 -20.17 -35.46 37.31
N THR A 547 -20.80 -34.54 36.58
CA THR A 547 -20.61 -34.44 35.14
C THR A 547 -19.43 -33.51 34.88
N ARG A 548 -18.27 -34.10 34.56
CA ARG A 548 -17.07 -33.38 34.13
C ARG A 548 -17.28 -32.90 32.69
N ILE A 549 -17.49 -31.59 32.50
CA ILE A 549 -17.63 -30.99 31.16
C ILE A 549 -16.32 -30.26 30.84
N GLU A 550 -15.70 -30.62 29.71
CA GLU A 550 -14.52 -29.92 29.20
C GLU A 550 -14.82 -28.43 28.99
N LYS A 551 -13.84 -27.57 29.26
CA LYS A 551 -14.00 -26.13 28.95
C LYS A 551 -14.17 -25.96 27.44
N THR A 552 -15.29 -25.36 27.08
CA THR A 552 -15.74 -25.14 25.69
C THR A 552 -16.18 -23.70 25.47
N ASP A 553 -15.84 -22.79 26.39
CA ASP A 553 -16.06 -21.36 26.19
C ASP A 553 -15.24 -20.85 24.98
N PRO A 554 -15.72 -19.82 24.27
CA PRO A 554 -15.09 -19.36 23.03
C PRO A 554 -13.64 -18.92 23.19
N GLU A 555 -13.27 -18.33 24.34
CA GLU A 555 -11.91 -17.84 24.60
C GLU A 555 -10.93 -19.01 24.76
N THR A 556 -11.29 -20.01 25.55
CA THR A 556 -10.53 -21.26 25.70
C THR A 556 -10.39 -21.99 24.36
N LEU A 557 -11.48 -22.13 23.60
CA LEU A 557 -11.44 -22.75 22.27
C LEU A 557 -10.50 -22.00 21.32
N LEU A 558 -10.55 -20.68 21.31
CA LEU A 558 -9.69 -19.85 20.48
C LEU A 558 -8.21 -20.03 20.84
N ARG A 559 -7.88 -20.10 22.14
CA ARG A 559 -6.51 -20.41 22.61
C ARG A 559 -6.04 -21.77 22.08
N CYS A 560 -6.85 -22.81 22.26
CA CYS A 560 -6.52 -24.16 21.81
C CYS A 560 -6.34 -24.24 20.29
N LEU A 561 -7.26 -23.65 19.51
CA LEU A 561 -7.17 -23.64 18.05
C LEU A 561 -5.96 -22.83 17.56
N THR A 562 -5.62 -21.72 18.24
CA THR A 562 -4.42 -20.94 17.91
C THR A 562 -3.15 -21.76 18.09
N MET A 563 -3.05 -22.53 19.19
CA MET A 563 -1.94 -23.47 19.40
C MET A 563 -1.89 -24.54 18.30
N CYS A 564 -3.04 -25.09 17.90
CA CYS A 564 -3.12 -26.05 16.80
C CYS A 564 -2.65 -25.47 15.47
N VAL A 565 -3.08 -24.25 15.11
CA VAL A 565 -2.64 -23.59 13.87
C VAL A 565 -1.13 -23.42 13.84
N GLU A 566 -0.54 -22.94 14.93
CA GLU A 566 0.91 -22.69 14.99
C GLU A 566 1.71 -24.00 14.93
N LEU A 567 1.22 -25.06 15.59
CA LEU A 567 1.78 -26.41 15.44
C LEU A 567 1.75 -26.86 13.98
N LEU A 568 0.59 -26.81 13.33
CA LEU A 568 0.41 -27.30 11.96
C LEU A 568 1.27 -26.52 10.95
N LYS A 569 1.43 -25.21 11.11
CA LYS A 569 2.27 -24.36 10.24
C LYS A 569 3.75 -24.74 10.30
N GLN A 570 4.25 -25.18 11.46
CA GLN A 570 5.66 -25.54 11.65
C GLN A 570 5.97 -27.01 11.40
N MET A 571 4.95 -27.88 11.40
CA MET A 571 5.10 -29.30 11.08
C MET A 571 5.59 -29.48 9.64
N ASN A 572 6.48 -30.45 9.43
CA ASN A 572 6.88 -30.80 8.08
C ASN A 572 5.68 -31.39 7.31
N ILE A 573 5.46 -30.96 6.06
CA ILE A 573 4.39 -31.51 5.20
C ILE A 573 4.52 -33.03 5.03
N LYS A 574 5.74 -33.59 5.11
CA LYS A 574 5.97 -35.05 5.07
C LYS A 574 5.51 -35.78 6.34
N THR A 575 5.39 -35.07 7.45
CA THR A 575 4.88 -35.62 8.71
C THR A 575 3.38 -35.85 8.55
N ARG A 576 2.99 -37.13 8.46
CA ARG A 576 1.58 -37.50 8.34
C ARG A 576 0.83 -37.22 9.64
N ILE A 577 -0.47 -36.96 9.53
CA ILE A 577 -1.37 -36.85 10.67
C ILE A 577 -1.43 -38.18 11.42
N GLY A 578 -0.82 -38.23 12.60
CA GLY A 578 -0.82 -39.38 13.49
C GLY A 578 -2.07 -39.44 14.39
N PRO A 579 -2.21 -40.49 15.23
CA PRO A 579 -3.39 -40.68 16.08
C PRO A 579 -3.72 -39.51 17.00
N THR A 580 -2.70 -38.89 17.61
CA THR A 580 -2.87 -37.73 18.50
C THR A 580 -3.47 -36.53 17.77
N MET A 581 -2.99 -36.23 16.56
CA MET A 581 -3.55 -35.15 15.75
C MET A 581 -4.94 -35.50 15.21
N SER A 582 -5.20 -36.75 14.84
CA SER A 582 -6.55 -37.19 14.49
C SER A 582 -7.54 -37.07 15.65
N ALA A 583 -7.09 -37.30 16.88
CA ALA A 583 -7.90 -37.07 18.08
C ALA A 583 -8.23 -35.58 18.24
N ILE A 584 -7.24 -34.68 18.12
CA ILE A 584 -7.46 -33.23 18.18
C ILE A 584 -8.38 -32.75 17.05
N LEU A 585 -8.21 -33.28 15.83
CA LEU A 585 -9.07 -32.97 14.69
C LEU A 585 -10.53 -33.29 15.00
N SER A 586 -10.77 -34.46 15.59
CA SER A 586 -12.12 -34.97 15.89
C SER A 586 -12.75 -34.31 17.13
N SER A 587 -11.96 -34.03 18.17
CA SER A 587 -12.45 -33.54 19.46
C SER A 587 -12.50 -32.01 19.58
N LEU A 588 -11.69 -31.29 18.80
CA LEU A 588 -11.55 -29.83 18.89
C LEU A 588 -11.85 -29.13 17.57
N ILE A 589 -11.16 -29.48 16.48
CA ILE A 589 -11.23 -28.71 15.23
C ILE A 589 -12.59 -28.86 14.56
N LEU A 590 -13.05 -30.09 14.29
CA LEU A 590 -14.32 -30.32 13.58
C LEU A 590 -15.54 -29.78 14.33
N PRO A 591 -15.71 -30.00 15.65
CA PRO A 591 -16.82 -29.39 16.39
C PRO A 591 -16.82 -27.86 16.33
N SER A 592 -15.63 -27.24 16.35
CA SER A 592 -15.47 -25.79 16.35
C SER A 592 -15.88 -25.10 15.03
N ILE A 593 -15.97 -25.84 13.93
CA ILE A 593 -16.47 -25.31 12.64
C ILE A 593 -17.93 -24.89 12.74
N SER A 594 -18.72 -25.57 13.57
CA SER A 594 -20.15 -25.27 13.79
C SER A 594 -20.42 -24.33 14.97
N ASN A 595 -19.38 -23.71 15.54
CA ASN A 595 -19.52 -22.85 16.72
C ASN A 595 -20.32 -21.58 16.40
N ALA A 596 -21.08 -21.08 17.38
CA ALA A 596 -21.83 -19.84 17.23
C ALA A 596 -20.93 -18.61 17.02
N GLN A 597 -19.74 -18.60 17.64
CA GLN A 597 -18.82 -17.48 17.59
C GLN A 597 -17.97 -17.48 16.30
N PRO A 598 -18.03 -16.42 15.47
CA PRO A 598 -17.32 -16.39 14.18
C PRO A 598 -15.81 -16.51 14.30
N ALA A 599 -15.21 -15.94 15.35
CA ALA A 599 -13.76 -16.03 15.61
C ALA A 599 -13.30 -17.49 15.81
N VAL A 600 -14.10 -18.30 16.50
CA VAL A 600 -13.82 -19.73 16.73
C VAL A 600 -13.96 -20.50 15.42
N ARG A 601 -15.05 -20.29 14.67
CA ARG A 601 -15.23 -20.89 13.33
C ARG A 601 -14.06 -20.57 12.41
N ASN A 602 -13.64 -19.30 12.36
CA ASN A 602 -12.52 -18.85 11.54
C ASN A 602 -11.23 -19.61 11.85
N MET A 603 -10.86 -19.72 13.13
CA MET A 603 -9.64 -20.43 13.51
C MET A 603 -9.75 -21.94 13.24
N ALA A 604 -10.93 -22.53 13.44
CA ALA A 604 -11.18 -23.93 13.12
C ALA A 604 -11.05 -24.22 11.61
N VAL A 605 -11.52 -23.32 10.75
CA VAL A 605 -11.35 -23.41 9.30
C VAL A 605 -9.89 -23.32 8.90
N VAL A 606 -9.12 -22.41 9.52
CA VAL A 606 -7.67 -22.33 9.31
C VAL A 606 -6.99 -23.63 9.74
N CYS A 607 -7.30 -24.17 10.92
CA CYS A 607 -6.79 -25.47 11.38
C CYS A 607 -7.13 -26.59 10.38
N LEU A 608 -8.38 -26.68 9.93
CA LEU A 608 -8.83 -27.72 9.00
C LEU A 608 -8.08 -27.62 7.67
N GLY A 609 -7.98 -26.41 7.10
CA GLY A 609 -7.25 -26.14 5.87
C GLY A 609 -5.78 -26.53 5.98
N THR A 610 -5.11 -26.12 7.06
CA THR A 610 -3.69 -26.47 7.29
C THR A 610 -3.52 -27.97 7.53
N CYS A 611 -4.38 -28.62 8.31
CA CYS A 611 -4.41 -30.09 8.49
C CYS A 611 -4.50 -30.82 7.15
N ALA A 612 -5.34 -30.34 6.24
CA ALA A 612 -5.56 -30.97 4.94
C ALA A 612 -4.32 -30.92 4.03
N LEU A 613 -3.39 -29.98 4.23
CA LEU A 613 -2.11 -29.93 3.51
C LEU A 613 -1.20 -31.13 3.79
N HIS A 614 -1.42 -31.86 4.89
CA HIS A 614 -0.60 -33.02 5.28
C HIS A 614 -1.14 -34.36 4.76
N SER A 615 -2.36 -34.42 4.23
CA SER A 615 -2.98 -35.69 3.82
C SER A 615 -4.01 -35.52 2.71
N LYS A 616 -3.78 -36.21 1.57
CA LYS A 616 -4.73 -36.31 0.45
C LYS A 616 -6.08 -36.88 0.90
N ASP A 617 -6.10 -37.80 1.87
CA ASP A 617 -7.33 -38.39 2.39
C ASP A 617 -8.19 -37.36 3.14
N LEU A 618 -7.55 -36.45 3.88
CA LEU A 618 -8.25 -35.35 4.57
C LEU A 618 -8.80 -34.33 3.57
N VAL A 619 -8.06 -34.05 2.49
CA VAL A 619 -8.58 -33.21 1.39
C VAL A 619 -9.84 -33.83 0.81
N ASN A 620 -9.80 -35.11 0.43
CA ASN A 620 -10.94 -35.80 -0.16
C ASN A 620 -12.17 -35.82 0.78
N THR A 621 -11.93 -35.85 2.09
CA THR A 621 -12.99 -35.86 3.10
C THR A 621 -13.59 -34.47 3.35
N HIS A 622 -12.77 -33.40 3.36
CA HIS A 622 -13.15 -32.09 3.87
C HIS A 622 -13.16 -30.95 2.83
N LEU A 623 -12.73 -31.18 1.58
CA LEU A 623 -12.72 -30.15 0.54
C LEU A 623 -14.13 -29.59 0.27
N VAL A 624 -15.15 -30.44 0.21
CA VAL A 624 -16.54 -30.01 0.00
C VAL A 624 -17.01 -29.10 1.13
N LEU A 625 -16.64 -29.40 2.38
CA LEU A 625 -16.95 -28.56 3.53
C LEU A 625 -16.27 -27.19 3.42
N LEU A 626 -14.98 -27.15 3.04
CA LEU A 626 -14.27 -25.89 2.81
C LEU A 626 -14.91 -25.05 1.69
N LEU A 627 -15.36 -25.68 0.61
CA LEU A 627 -16.07 -25.00 -0.48
C LEU A 627 -17.41 -24.43 -0.02
N GLN A 628 -18.18 -25.16 0.79
CA GLN A 628 -19.44 -24.68 1.37
C GLN A 628 -19.21 -23.47 2.28
N ILE A 629 -18.19 -23.55 3.14
CA ILE A 629 -17.83 -22.44 4.04
C ILE A 629 -17.41 -21.21 3.24
N ALA A 630 -16.62 -21.39 2.18
CA ALA A 630 -16.20 -20.29 1.31
C ALA A 630 -17.38 -19.56 0.63
N GLN A 631 -18.50 -20.24 0.41
CA GLN A 631 -19.70 -19.67 -0.22
C GLN A 631 -20.69 -19.05 0.78
N LEU A 632 -20.87 -19.66 1.97
CA LEU A 632 -22.03 -19.41 2.82
C LEU A 632 -21.75 -18.65 4.12
N ASP A 633 -20.51 -18.67 4.63
CA ASP A 633 -20.20 -18.09 5.95
C ASP A 633 -19.95 -16.56 5.90
N GLU A 634 -19.54 -15.96 7.01
CA GLU A 634 -19.16 -14.55 7.06
C GLU A 634 -17.88 -14.25 6.26
N ALA A 635 -17.74 -13.02 5.76
CA ALA A 635 -16.67 -12.62 4.83
C ALA A 635 -15.27 -13.06 5.27
N LYS A 636 -14.89 -12.85 6.54
CA LYS A 636 -13.57 -13.23 7.08
C LYS A 636 -13.33 -14.74 7.03
N ILE A 637 -14.34 -15.53 7.37
CA ILE A 637 -14.27 -17.00 7.36
C ILE A 637 -14.23 -17.52 5.92
N ARG A 638 -15.02 -16.91 5.02
CA ARG A 638 -14.99 -17.21 3.59
C ARG A 638 -13.60 -17.00 3.00
N ILE A 639 -12.91 -15.92 3.38
CA ILE A 639 -11.53 -15.65 2.96
C ILE A 639 -10.57 -16.73 3.47
N SER A 640 -10.66 -17.12 4.74
CA SER A 640 -9.83 -18.21 5.29
C SER A 640 -10.09 -19.56 4.61
N ALA A 641 -11.35 -19.88 4.30
CA ALA A 641 -11.72 -21.08 3.56
C ALA A 641 -11.19 -21.03 2.11
N LEU A 642 -11.35 -19.90 1.43
CA LEU A 642 -10.84 -19.68 0.08
C LEU A 642 -9.32 -19.83 0.00
N ARG A 643 -8.58 -19.22 0.93
CA ARG A 643 -7.11 -19.39 1.03
C ARG A 643 -6.75 -20.86 1.18
N SER A 644 -7.44 -21.57 2.06
CA SER A 644 -7.24 -23.01 2.27
C SER A 644 -7.48 -23.80 0.98
N VAL A 645 -8.57 -23.52 0.26
CA VAL A 645 -8.87 -24.17 -1.03
C VAL A 645 -7.78 -23.89 -2.08
N ILE A 646 -7.33 -22.63 -2.20
CA ILE A 646 -6.27 -22.25 -3.13
C ILE A 646 -4.95 -22.98 -2.79
N ASP A 647 -4.56 -23.04 -1.51
CA ASP A 647 -3.34 -23.73 -1.08
C ASP A 647 -3.40 -25.23 -1.40
N LEU A 648 -4.56 -25.87 -1.18
CA LEU A 648 -4.77 -27.27 -1.54
C LEU A 648 -4.66 -27.50 -3.06
N LEU A 649 -5.22 -26.60 -3.87
CA LEU A 649 -5.14 -26.66 -5.33
C LEU A 649 -3.71 -26.41 -5.84
N LEU A 650 -2.95 -25.53 -5.19
CA LEU A 650 -1.53 -25.28 -5.54
C LEU A 650 -0.68 -26.52 -5.25
N LEU A 651 -0.90 -27.18 -4.12
CA LEU A 651 -0.15 -28.36 -3.70
C LEU A 651 -0.49 -29.60 -4.53
N TYR A 652 -1.78 -29.92 -4.63
CA TYR A 652 -2.24 -31.19 -5.20
C TYR A 652 -2.82 -31.09 -6.62
N GLY A 653 -3.14 -29.89 -7.11
CA GLY A 653 -3.77 -29.69 -8.41
C GLY A 653 -5.26 -30.10 -8.45
N PHE A 654 -5.86 -29.96 -9.63
CA PHE A 654 -7.27 -30.34 -9.87
C PHE A 654 -7.49 -31.86 -10.00
N THR A 655 -6.41 -32.65 -10.07
CA THR A 655 -6.46 -34.13 -10.15
C THR A 655 -7.00 -34.79 -8.88
N LEU A 656 -7.11 -34.05 -7.78
CA LEU A 656 -7.81 -34.46 -6.56
C LEU A 656 -9.27 -34.91 -6.81
N LEU A 657 -9.87 -34.44 -7.90
CA LEU A 657 -11.31 -34.56 -8.17
C LEU A 657 -11.66 -35.74 -9.10
N SER A 658 -10.66 -36.47 -9.60
CA SER A 658 -10.84 -37.47 -10.68
C SER A 658 -10.81 -38.93 -10.22
N GLU A 659 -10.43 -39.24 -8.97
CA GLU A 659 -10.28 -40.63 -8.50
C GLU A 659 -11.20 -40.94 -7.30
N ARG A 660 -12.24 -41.75 -7.51
CA ARG A 660 -12.87 -42.53 -6.43
C ARG A 660 -12.25 -43.93 -6.37
N PRO A 661 -12.14 -44.56 -5.19
CA PRO A 661 -11.60 -45.91 -5.06
C PRO A 661 -12.58 -46.95 -5.62
N SER A 662 -12.11 -47.82 -6.51
CA SER A 662 -12.87 -48.93 -7.08
C SER A 662 -13.17 -50.01 -6.02
N PRO A 663 -14.38 -50.60 -5.99
CA PRO A 663 -14.65 -51.79 -5.18
C PRO A 663 -13.86 -52.99 -5.75
N ALA A 664 -13.38 -53.85 -4.85
CA ALA A 664 -12.51 -55.00 -5.12
C ALA A 664 -13.00 -55.92 -6.27
N PRO A 665 -12.07 -56.57 -7.01
CA PRO A 665 -12.42 -57.38 -8.18
C PRO A 665 -13.02 -58.73 -7.77
N GLN A 666 -14.24 -59.01 -8.22
CA GLN A 666 -14.77 -60.38 -8.25
C GLN A 666 -14.34 -61.07 -9.54
N THR A 667 -13.73 -62.24 -9.36
CA THR A 667 -13.31 -63.21 -10.37
C THR A 667 -14.48 -63.88 -11.07
N SER A 668 -14.46 -64.00 -12.42
CA SER A 668 -14.58 -65.27 -13.15
C SER A 668 -14.59 -65.12 -14.70
N HIS A 669 -13.70 -65.88 -15.35
CA HIS A 669 -13.75 -66.63 -16.64
C HIS A 669 -14.91 -66.32 -17.64
N SER A 670 -14.78 -66.28 -18.98
CA SER A 670 -13.82 -66.76 -20.00
C SER A 670 -14.28 -66.27 -21.41
N PRO A 671 -13.56 -66.53 -22.53
CA PRO A 671 -13.46 -65.62 -23.69
C PRO A 671 -14.24 -66.05 -24.96
N ALA A 672 -14.56 -65.09 -25.84
CA ALA A 672 -14.43 -65.22 -27.32
C ALA A 672 -14.97 -64.00 -28.09
N ASN A 673 -14.09 -63.43 -28.92
CA ASN A 673 -14.26 -62.88 -30.27
C ASN A 673 -15.25 -61.75 -30.63
N GLN A 674 -14.64 -60.81 -31.36
CA GLN A 674 -15.05 -60.08 -32.56
C GLN A 674 -15.37 -58.58 -32.45
N GLU A 675 -14.48 -57.86 -33.13
CA GLU A 675 -14.53 -56.51 -33.68
C GLU A 675 -15.95 -56.07 -34.10
N ASP A 676 -16.38 -54.90 -33.64
CA ASP A 676 -16.79 -53.82 -34.53
C ASP A 676 -16.98 -52.50 -33.76
N GLN A 677 -16.77 -51.41 -34.50
CA GLN A 677 -16.78 -50.01 -34.07
C GLN A 677 -18.11 -49.57 -33.48
N GLU A 678 -18.08 -48.89 -32.33
CA GLU A 678 -18.94 -47.74 -32.06
C GLU A 678 -18.23 -46.79 -31.09
N LYS A 679 -18.04 -45.54 -31.53
CA LYS A 679 -17.63 -44.41 -30.69
C LYS A 679 -18.73 -44.18 -29.65
N GLY A 680 -18.61 -44.79 -28.49
CA GLY A 680 -19.38 -44.46 -27.30
C GLY A 680 -18.60 -43.45 -26.45
N GLU A 681 -19.21 -42.30 -26.21
CA GLU A 681 -18.77 -41.26 -25.28
C GLU A 681 -18.40 -41.87 -23.92
N GLU A 682 -17.19 -41.58 -23.42
CA GLU A 682 -16.83 -41.87 -22.04
C GLU A 682 -17.57 -40.89 -21.10
N PRO A 683 -18.07 -41.31 -19.92
CA PRO A 683 -18.85 -40.44 -19.05
C PRO A 683 -17.95 -39.44 -18.30
N GLU A 684 -18.12 -38.15 -18.59
CA GLU A 684 -17.45 -37.00 -17.94
C GLU A 684 -17.95 -36.67 -16.51
N GLU A 685 -17.91 -37.58 -15.53
CA GLU A 685 -18.35 -37.22 -14.16
C GLU A 685 -17.28 -36.43 -13.35
N GLY A 686 -15.99 -36.62 -13.65
CA GLY A 686 -14.88 -35.91 -12.99
C GLY A 686 -14.72 -34.42 -13.38
N SER A 687 -15.42 -33.99 -14.44
CA SER A 687 -15.43 -32.60 -14.96
C SER A 687 -16.23 -31.63 -14.06
N SER A 688 -17.27 -32.15 -13.38
CA SER A 688 -18.28 -31.32 -12.69
C SER A 688 -17.75 -30.51 -11.50
N THR A 689 -16.88 -31.09 -10.66
CA THR A 689 -16.42 -30.43 -9.43
C THR A 689 -15.33 -29.40 -9.73
N ALA A 690 -14.41 -29.71 -10.65
CA ALA A 690 -13.40 -28.75 -11.09
C ALA A 690 -14.05 -27.53 -11.73
N GLN A 691 -15.06 -27.76 -12.59
CA GLN A 691 -15.84 -26.68 -13.18
C GLN A 691 -16.60 -25.87 -12.12
N SER A 692 -17.20 -26.52 -11.12
CA SER A 692 -17.88 -25.84 -10.01
C SER A 692 -16.93 -24.91 -9.22
N ILE A 693 -15.71 -25.36 -8.94
CA ILE A 693 -14.68 -24.55 -8.27
C ILE A 693 -14.30 -23.35 -9.14
N LEU A 694 -14.06 -23.57 -10.44
CA LEU A 694 -13.72 -22.47 -11.36
C LEU A 694 -14.85 -21.45 -11.50
N MET A 695 -16.12 -21.90 -11.49
CA MET A 695 -17.28 -21.01 -11.49
C MET A 695 -17.37 -20.22 -10.18
N MET A 696 -17.16 -20.87 -9.04
CA MET A 696 -17.11 -20.18 -7.74
C MET A 696 -16.00 -19.12 -7.67
N LEU A 697 -14.78 -19.45 -8.11
CA LEU A 697 -13.67 -18.50 -8.18
C LEU A 697 -13.97 -17.36 -9.17
N SER A 698 -14.62 -17.69 -10.29
CA SER A 698 -15.09 -16.71 -11.26
C SER A 698 -16.09 -15.74 -10.62
N ASP A 699 -17.05 -16.22 -9.86
CA ASP A 699 -18.06 -15.37 -9.20
C ASP A 699 -17.43 -14.48 -8.10
N PHE A 700 -16.41 -14.96 -7.40
CA PHE A 700 -15.73 -14.17 -6.37
C PHE A 700 -14.89 -13.01 -6.92
N LEU A 701 -14.49 -13.03 -8.20
CA LEU A 701 -13.85 -11.87 -8.83
C LEU A 701 -14.80 -10.66 -8.95
N ASP A 702 -16.11 -10.91 -9.00
CA ASP A 702 -17.15 -9.86 -9.05
C ASP A 702 -17.74 -9.56 -7.67
N SER A 703 -17.15 -10.08 -6.58
CA SER A 703 -17.67 -9.85 -5.23
C SER A 703 -17.58 -8.37 -4.85
N GLU A 704 -18.55 -7.85 -4.09
CA GLU A 704 -18.45 -6.50 -3.51
C GLU A 704 -17.37 -6.39 -2.40
N VAL A 705 -16.96 -7.53 -1.83
CA VAL A 705 -15.96 -7.57 -0.75
C VAL A 705 -14.56 -7.52 -1.35
N SER A 706 -13.89 -6.36 -1.22
CA SER A 706 -12.52 -6.10 -1.73
C SER A 706 -11.51 -7.19 -1.36
N GLU A 707 -11.48 -7.62 -0.09
CA GLU A 707 -10.56 -8.67 0.36
C GLU A 707 -10.83 -10.01 -0.33
N LEU A 708 -12.10 -10.38 -0.53
CA LEU A 708 -12.46 -11.63 -1.20
C LEU A 708 -12.08 -11.59 -2.69
N ARG A 709 -12.35 -10.48 -3.39
CA ARG A 709 -11.88 -10.26 -4.76
C ARG A 709 -10.36 -10.38 -4.85
N THR A 710 -9.65 -9.71 -3.95
CA THR A 710 -8.18 -9.67 -3.93
C THR A 710 -7.56 -11.05 -3.74
N GLU A 711 -8.06 -11.82 -2.77
CA GLU A 711 -7.58 -13.19 -2.50
C GLU A 711 -7.90 -14.14 -3.65
N THR A 712 -9.05 -13.96 -4.30
CA THR A 712 -9.43 -14.74 -5.48
C THR A 712 -8.54 -14.42 -6.67
N ALA A 713 -8.31 -13.14 -6.97
CA ALA A 713 -7.45 -12.69 -8.05
C ALA A 713 -6.00 -13.16 -7.85
N GLU A 714 -5.47 -13.00 -6.64
CA GLU A 714 -4.14 -13.50 -6.27
C GLU A 714 -4.05 -15.03 -6.36
N GLY A 715 -5.09 -15.75 -5.90
CA GLY A 715 -5.16 -17.20 -5.99
C GLY A 715 -5.15 -17.72 -7.42
N LEU A 716 -5.97 -17.13 -8.30
CA LEU A 716 -6.00 -17.45 -9.71
C LEU A 716 -4.66 -17.12 -10.38
N ALA A 717 -4.07 -15.97 -10.08
CA ALA A 717 -2.73 -15.60 -10.57
C ALA A 717 -1.67 -16.65 -10.18
N LYS A 718 -1.66 -17.12 -8.92
CA LYS A 718 -0.75 -18.19 -8.46
C LYS A 718 -1.00 -19.51 -9.16
N LEU A 719 -2.26 -19.91 -9.33
CA LEU A 719 -2.64 -21.16 -10.01
C LEU A 719 -2.26 -21.13 -11.49
N MET A 720 -2.43 -19.99 -12.16
CA MET A 720 -2.00 -19.81 -13.54
C MET A 720 -0.47 -19.80 -13.66
N TYR A 721 0.22 -19.03 -12.81
CA TYR A 721 1.69 -18.94 -12.82
C TYR A 721 2.38 -20.28 -12.57
N SER A 722 1.83 -21.11 -11.67
CA SER A 722 2.34 -22.46 -11.40
C SER A 722 1.91 -23.53 -12.41
N GLY A 723 1.21 -23.15 -13.49
CA GLY A 723 0.75 -24.07 -14.52
C GLY A 723 -0.35 -25.05 -14.07
N ARG A 724 -1.04 -24.76 -12.96
CA ARG A 724 -2.17 -25.57 -12.47
C ARG A 724 -3.46 -25.30 -13.23
N ILE A 725 -3.59 -24.10 -13.79
CA ILE A 725 -4.69 -23.67 -14.66
C ILE A 725 -4.09 -22.97 -15.87
N SER A 726 -4.63 -23.25 -17.07
CA SER A 726 -4.43 -22.41 -18.24
C SER A 726 -5.79 -22.05 -18.82
N SER A 727 -6.11 -20.75 -18.86
CA SER A 727 -7.40 -20.28 -19.38
C SER A 727 -7.30 -18.83 -19.83
N ALA A 728 -7.32 -18.62 -21.16
CA ALA A 728 -7.38 -17.29 -21.75
C ALA A 728 -8.62 -16.50 -21.29
N LYS A 729 -9.74 -17.17 -21.01
CA LYS A 729 -10.96 -16.55 -20.48
C LYS A 729 -10.75 -15.96 -19.08
N LEU A 730 -10.14 -16.72 -18.17
CA LEU A 730 -9.84 -16.21 -16.82
C LEU A 730 -8.78 -15.11 -16.87
N LEU A 731 -7.77 -15.25 -17.72
CA LEU A 731 -6.76 -14.22 -17.92
C LEU A 731 -7.38 -12.91 -18.41
N SER A 732 -8.28 -12.97 -19.39
CA SER A 732 -9.06 -11.83 -19.87
C SER A 732 -9.82 -11.14 -18.73
N ARG A 733 -10.49 -11.92 -17.87
CA ARG A 733 -11.20 -11.37 -16.70
C ARG A 733 -10.26 -10.70 -15.71
N LEU A 734 -9.07 -11.25 -15.46
CA LEU A 734 -8.08 -10.60 -14.59
C LEU A 734 -7.57 -9.28 -15.19
N VAL A 735 -7.35 -9.23 -16.51
CA VAL A 735 -6.95 -7.98 -17.20
C VAL A 735 -8.05 -6.94 -17.08
N LEU A 736 -9.30 -7.32 -17.34
CA LEU A 736 -10.46 -6.43 -17.19
C LEU A 736 -10.60 -5.94 -15.74
N LEU A 737 -10.44 -6.83 -14.75
CA LEU A 737 -10.50 -6.48 -13.34
C LEU A 737 -9.39 -5.51 -12.92
N TRP A 738 -8.20 -5.63 -13.51
CA TRP A 738 -7.08 -4.73 -13.26
C TRP A 738 -7.33 -3.31 -13.76
N TYR A 739 -7.95 -3.18 -14.94
CA TYR A 739 -8.31 -1.90 -15.55
C TYR A 739 -9.65 -1.33 -15.07
N ASN A 740 -10.50 -2.14 -14.43
CA ASN A 740 -11.82 -1.71 -13.97
C ASN A 740 -11.69 -0.58 -12.92
N PRO A 741 -12.32 0.60 -13.12
CA PRO A 741 -12.29 1.69 -12.14
C PRO A 741 -12.75 1.29 -10.73
N VAL A 742 -13.63 0.29 -10.59
CA VAL A 742 -14.11 -0.20 -9.29
C VAL A 742 -12.97 -0.74 -8.40
N THR A 743 -11.86 -1.18 -9.00
CA THR A 743 -10.70 -1.70 -8.26
C THR A 743 -9.61 -0.64 -8.00
N GLU A 744 -9.87 0.65 -8.25
CA GLU A 744 -8.87 1.72 -8.08
C GLU A 744 -8.33 1.80 -6.65
N ASP A 745 -9.21 1.66 -5.65
CA ASP A 745 -8.84 1.65 -4.23
C ASP A 745 -8.27 0.29 -3.76
N ASP A 746 -8.42 -0.78 -4.55
CA ASP A 746 -7.91 -2.12 -4.24
C ASP A 746 -6.40 -2.23 -4.56
N THR A 747 -5.59 -1.43 -3.87
CA THR A 747 -4.15 -1.29 -4.15
C THR A 747 -3.38 -2.62 -4.15
N ARG A 748 -3.69 -3.55 -3.23
CA ARG A 748 -3.07 -4.88 -3.17
C ARG A 748 -3.41 -5.71 -4.41
N LEU A 749 -4.67 -5.70 -4.85
CA LEU A 749 -5.13 -6.40 -6.05
C LEU A 749 -4.40 -5.86 -7.28
N ARG A 750 -4.39 -4.54 -7.46
CA ARG A 750 -3.75 -3.92 -8.63
C ARG A 750 -2.24 -4.13 -8.69
N HIS A 751 -1.56 -4.05 -7.55
CA HIS A 751 -0.13 -4.38 -7.50
C HIS A 751 0.13 -5.86 -7.77
N CYS A 752 -0.67 -6.77 -7.19
CA CYS A 752 -0.55 -8.21 -7.41
C CYS A 752 -0.66 -8.56 -8.91
N LEU A 753 -1.74 -8.09 -9.57
CA LEU A 753 -1.97 -8.36 -10.99
C LEU A 753 -0.92 -7.70 -11.89
N GLY A 754 -0.51 -6.46 -11.58
CA GLY A 754 0.53 -5.76 -12.34
C GLY A 754 1.86 -6.50 -12.34
N VAL A 755 2.27 -7.08 -11.20
CA VAL A 755 3.47 -7.94 -11.10
C VAL A 755 3.23 -9.28 -11.78
N PHE A 756 2.07 -9.91 -11.55
CA PHE A 756 1.72 -11.21 -12.12
C PHE A 756 1.78 -11.20 -13.64
N PHE A 757 1.16 -10.24 -14.34
CA PHE A 757 1.12 -10.25 -15.80
C PHE A 757 2.52 -10.22 -16.42
N GLN A 758 3.41 -9.39 -15.87
CA GLN A 758 4.79 -9.29 -16.32
C GLN A 758 5.58 -10.58 -16.06
N LEU A 759 5.44 -11.19 -14.88
CA LEU A 759 6.13 -12.45 -14.57
C LEU A 759 5.57 -13.63 -15.37
N TYR A 760 4.25 -13.72 -15.48
CA TYR A 760 3.54 -14.79 -16.18
C TYR A 760 3.95 -14.86 -17.65
N ALA A 761 3.85 -13.73 -18.36
CA ALA A 761 4.11 -13.69 -19.79
C ALA A 761 5.59 -13.94 -20.14
N ARG A 762 6.53 -13.54 -19.27
CA ARG A 762 7.98 -13.72 -19.52
C ARG A 762 8.50 -15.12 -19.22
N GLU A 763 7.75 -15.91 -18.46
CA GLU A 763 8.19 -17.23 -17.99
C GLU A 763 8.24 -18.26 -19.12
N SER A 764 7.25 -18.29 -20.02
CA SER A 764 7.20 -19.28 -21.10
C SER A 764 6.39 -18.82 -22.31
N ARG A 765 6.71 -19.39 -23.49
CA ARG A 765 5.93 -19.20 -24.73
C ARG A 765 4.46 -19.59 -24.55
N ALA A 766 4.18 -20.69 -23.84
CA ALA A 766 2.81 -21.14 -23.60
C ALA A 766 1.98 -20.11 -22.80
N HIS A 767 2.62 -19.37 -21.89
CA HIS A 767 1.96 -18.27 -21.20
C HIS A 767 1.67 -17.08 -22.14
N GLN A 768 2.59 -16.74 -23.04
CA GLN A 768 2.34 -15.72 -24.06
C GLN A 768 1.24 -16.12 -25.03
N GLU A 769 1.15 -17.39 -25.42
CA GLU A 769 0.06 -17.93 -26.24
C GLU A 769 -1.29 -17.76 -25.51
N CYS A 770 -1.35 -17.99 -24.20
CA CYS A 770 -2.55 -17.73 -23.39
C CYS A 770 -2.93 -16.24 -23.36
N VAL A 771 -1.94 -15.33 -23.30
CA VAL A 771 -2.16 -13.87 -23.40
C VAL A 771 -2.67 -13.48 -24.80
N GLU A 772 -2.11 -14.09 -25.84
CA GLU A 772 -2.50 -13.84 -27.23
C GLU A 772 -3.93 -14.35 -27.53
N GLU A 773 -4.30 -15.51 -27.00
CA GLU A 773 -5.66 -16.03 -27.08
C GLU A 773 -6.68 -15.14 -26.35
N CYS A 774 -6.28 -14.46 -25.27
CA CYS A 774 -7.15 -13.55 -24.52
C CYS A 774 -7.29 -12.16 -25.16
N PHE A 775 -6.46 -11.84 -26.17
CA PHE A 775 -6.39 -10.50 -26.77
C PHE A 775 -7.73 -10.01 -27.32
N LEU A 776 -8.29 -10.70 -28.31
CA LEU A 776 -9.55 -10.27 -28.94
C LEU A 776 -10.73 -10.31 -27.97
N PRO A 777 -10.96 -11.38 -27.17
CA PRO A 777 -12.04 -11.38 -26.18
C PRO A 777 -11.99 -10.22 -25.19
N THR A 778 -10.79 -9.82 -24.75
CA THR A 778 -10.61 -8.70 -23.83
C THR A 778 -10.99 -7.38 -24.49
N LEU A 779 -10.45 -7.09 -25.68
CA LEU A 779 -10.74 -5.83 -26.37
C LEU A 779 -12.21 -5.75 -26.80
N GLN A 780 -12.80 -6.85 -27.28
CA GLN A 780 -14.22 -6.90 -27.62
C GLN A 780 -15.10 -6.66 -26.39
N THR A 781 -14.71 -7.12 -25.20
CA THR A 781 -15.47 -6.85 -23.97
C THR A 781 -15.46 -5.36 -23.63
N LEU A 782 -14.33 -4.67 -23.82
CA LEU A 782 -14.21 -3.23 -23.60
C LEU A 782 -14.97 -2.41 -24.65
N LEU A 783 -14.81 -2.75 -25.93
CA LEU A 783 -15.46 -2.05 -27.04
C LEU A 783 -16.99 -2.19 -27.00
N ASN A 784 -17.50 -3.32 -26.50
CA ASN A 784 -18.94 -3.57 -26.36
C ASN A 784 -19.49 -3.19 -24.97
N ALA A 785 -18.69 -2.58 -24.09
CA ALA A 785 -19.15 -2.20 -22.76
C ALA A 785 -20.21 -1.08 -22.86
N PRO A 786 -21.41 -1.23 -22.25
CA PRO A 786 -22.41 -0.18 -22.23
C PRO A 786 -21.93 1.00 -21.37
N ALA A 787 -22.44 2.21 -21.62
CA ALA A 787 -22.09 3.41 -20.85
C ALA A 787 -22.40 3.32 -19.34
N THR A 788 -23.25 2.38 -18.92
CA THR A 788 -23.53 2.09 -17.50
C THR A 788 -22.46 1.22 -16.83
N SER A 789 -21.59 0.58 -17.61
CA SER A 789 -20.51 -0.26 -17.11
C SER A 789 -19.28 0.59 -16.80
N PRO A 790 -18.60 0.40 -15.65
CA PRO A 790 -17.32 1.05 -15.36
C PRO A 790 -16.24 0.79 -16.43
N LEU A 791 -16.35 -0.31 -17.18
CA LEU A 791 -15.41 -0.64 -18.25
C LEU A 791 -15.47 0.34 -19.44
N ALA A 792 -16.52 1.13 -19.58
CA ALA A 792 -16.62 2.14 -20.64
C ALA A 792 -15.65 3.31 -20.47
N GLU A 793 -15.14 3.54 -19.24
CA GLU A 793 -14.15 4.58 -18.94
C GLU A 793 -12.71 4.14 -19.27
N VAL A 794 -12.50 2.84 -19.55
CA VAL A 794 -11.18 2.28 -19.79
C VAL A 794 -10.68 2.65 -21.19
N ASP A 795 -9.47 3.22 -21.26
CA ASP A 795 -8.79 3.43 -22.53
C ASP A 795 -8.30 2.09 -23.12
N VAL A 796 -9.07 1.61 -24.10
CA VAL A 796 -8.82 0.36 -24.84
C VAL A 796 -7.43 0.33 -25.47
N THR A 797 -6.86 1.49 -25.81
CA THR A 797 -5.52 1.60 -26.39
C THR A 797 -4.45 1.13 -25.42
N ASN A 798 -4.55 1.53 -24.14
CA ASN A 798 -3.59 1.14 -23.11
C ASN A 798 -3.64 -0.38 -22.85
N VAL A 799 -4.85 -0.96 -22.88
CA VAL A 799 -5.03 -2.42 -22.72
C VAL A 799 -4.42 -3.18 -23.89
N ALA A 800 -4.64 -2.72 -25.13
CA ALA A 800 -4.03 -3.32 -26.31
C ALA A 800 -2.50 -3.22 -26.28
N GLU A 801 -1.95 -2.05 -25.94
CA GLU A 801 -0.50 -1.83 -25.80
C GLU A 801 0.12 -2.73 -24.74
N LEU A 802 -0.54 -2.90 -23.59
CA LEU A 802 -0.11 -3.85 -22.56
C LEU A 802 -0.04 -5.27 -23.11
N LEU A 803 -1.11 -5.77 -23.73
CA LEU A 803 -1.17 -7.15 -24.17
C LEU A 803 -0.12 -7.43 -25.25
N VAL A 804 0.11 -6.48 -26.17
CA VAL A 804 1.21 -6.57 -27.14
C VAL A 804 2.57 -6.61 -26.43
N GLU A 805 2.79 -5.76 -25.42
CA GLU A 805 4.04 -5.75 -24.66
C GLU A 805 4.31 -7.09 -23.97
N LEU A 806 3.27 -7.70 -23.40
CA LEU A 806 3.36 -9.00 -22.74
C LEU A 806 3.62 -10.16 -23.72
N THR A 807 3.14 -10.07 -24.97
CA THR A 807 3.34 -11.11 -25.99
C THR A 807 4.64 -10.98 -26.78
N ARG A 808 5.48 -9.97 -26.50
CA ARG A 808 6.77 -9.78 -27.19
C ARG A 808 7.68 -10.98 -27.02
N PRO A 809 8.14 -11.63 -28.10
CA PRO A 809 9.10 -12.74 -28.02
C PRO A 809 10.42 -12.33 -27.34
N SER A 810 10.83 -11.06 -27.52
CA SER A 810 12.01 -10.47 -26.91
C SER A 810 11.93 -10.30 -25.38
N SER A 811 10.72 -10.37 -24.80
CA SER A 811 10.51 -10.25 -23.36
C SER A 811 10.72 -11.54 -22.57
N LEU A 812 10.74 -12.70 -23.25
CA LEU A 812 10.93 -14.01 -22.63
C LEU A 812 12.29 -14.11 -21.92
N ILE A 813 12.31 -14.74 -20.74
CA ILE A 813 13.55 -14.98 -19.97
C ILE A 813 14.53 -15.84 -20.78
N LYS A 814 14.00 -16.79 -21.56
CA LYS A 814 14.76 -17.61 -22.51
C LYS A 814 14.18 -17.40 -23.90
N PRO A 815 14.70 -16.44 -24.69
CA PRO A 815 14.21 -16.22 -26.04
C PRO A 815 14.47 -17.47 -26.90
N GLY A 816 13.44 -17.88 -27.65
CA GLY A 816 13.56 -18.94 -28.66
C GLY A 816 14.37 -18.51 -29.87
N ASP A 817 14.59 -19.43 -30.81
CA ASP A 817 15.36 -19.14 -32.02
C ASP A 817 14.60 -18.17 -32.93
N THR A 818 15.25 -17.09 -33.39
CA THR A 818 14.62 -15.99 -34.17
C THR A 818 14.04 -16.39 -35.53
N GLN A 819 14.25 -17.63 -35.95
CA GLN A 819 13.74 -18.18 -37.22
C GLN A 819 12.38 -18.88 -37.08
N GLU A 820 11.92 -19.16 -35.87
CA GLU A 820 10.63 -19.82 -35.63
C GLU A 820 9.46 -18.83 -35.62
N VAL A 821 8.28 -19.30 -36.00
CA VAL A 821 7.02 -18.54 -35.90
C VAL A 821 6.77 -18.18 -34.44
N CYS A 822 6.61 -16.89 -34.18
CA CYS A 822 6.45 -16.34 -32.85
C CYS A 822 4.98 -15.99 -32.55
N VAL A 823 4.68 -15.68 -31.28
CA VAL A 823 3.31 -15.37 -30.81
C VAL A 823 2.72 -14.16 -31.56
N HIS A 824 3.55 -13.18 -31.89
CA HIS A 824 3.12 -12.00 -32.64
C HIS A 824 2.71 -12.29 -34.08
N ASP A 825 3.23 -13.34 -34.71
CA ASP A 825 2.77 -13.73 -36.05
C ASP A 825 1.32 -14.21 -36.00
N TYR A 826 0.96 -15.01 -34.99
CA TYR A 826 -0.42 -15.44 -34.76
C TYR A 826 -1.34 -14.26 -34.43
N LEU A 827 -0.87 -13.35 -33.58
CA LEU A 827 -1.61 -12.14 -33.22
C LEU A 827 -1.88 -11.27 -34.45
N ALA A 828 -0.89 -11.12 -35.34
CA ALA A 828 -1.04 -10.37 -36.59
C ALA A 828 -2.12 -10.98 -37.49
N VAL A 829 -2.13 -12.31 -37.63
CA VAL A 829 -3.16 -13.03 -38.39
C VAL A 829 -4.54 -12.84 -37.77
N ARG A 830 -4.69 -12.98 -36.45
CA ARG A 830 -5.98 -12.79 -35.75
C ARG A 830 -6.50 -11.37 -35.91
N VAL A 831 -5.64 -10.36 -35.73
CA VAL A 831 -5.99 -8.94 -35.88
C VAL A 831 -6.39 -8.63 -37.32
N CYS A 832 -5.64 -9.10 -38.33
CA CYS A 832 -6.03 -8.94 -39.73
C CYS A 832 -7.38 -9.62 -40.03
N GLY A 833 -7.59 -10.83 -39.50
CA GLY A 833 -8.85 -11.55 -39.62
C GLY A 833 -10.03 -10.80 -39.01
N GLU A 834 -9.83 -10.14 -37.86
CA GLU A 834 -10.86 -9.30 -37.23
C GLU A 834 -11.18 -8.06 -38.07
N MET A 835 -10.15 -7.36 -38.56
CA MET A 835 -10.33 -6.20 -39.45
C MET A 835 -11.07 -6.56 -40.74
N LEU A 836 -10.91 -7.78 -41.26
CA LEU A 836 -11.61 -8.24 -42.46
C LEU A 836 -13.11 -8.53 -42.24
N LYS A 837 -13.56 -8.74 -40.98
CA LYS A 837 -14.99 -8.96 -40.68
C LYS A 837 -15.81 -7.69 -40.90
N ASP A 838 -15.31 -6.56 -40.41
CA ASP A 838 -15.89 -5.24 -40.64
C ASP A 838 -14.77 -4.18 -40.78
N PRO A 839 -14.29 -3.94 -42.02
CA PRO A 839 -13.26 -2.94 -42.27
C PRO A 839 -13.70 -1.49 -42.02
N SER A 840 -15.00 -1.24 -41.77
CA SER A 840 -15.55 0.09 -41.50
C SER A 840 -15.68 0.40 -40.01
N ALA A 841 -15.45 -0.58 -39.15
CA ALA A 841 -15.59 -0.43 -37.71
C ALA A 841 -14.55 0.56 -37.12
N PRO A 842 -14.92 1.39 -36.12
CA PRO A 842 -14.02 2.39 -35.55
C PRO A 842 -12.75 1.79 -34.92
N GLU A 843 -12.83 0.58 -34.39
CA GLU A 843 -11.72 -0.17 -33.80
C GLU A 843 -10.65 -0.61 -34.81
N VAL A 844 -10.92 -0.55 -36.11
CA VAL A 844 -9.92 -0.85 -37.17
C VAL A 844 -8.69 0.05 -37.02
N ARG A 845 -8.86 1.30 -36.57
CA ARG A 845 -7.74 2.22 -36.28
C ARG A 845 -6.85 1.73 -35.14
N LEU A 846 -7.45 1.18 -34.09
CA LEU A 846 -6.73 0.58 -32.97
C LEU A 846 -5.98 -0.67 -33.44
N TYR A 847 -6.64 -1.55 -34.18
CA TYR A 847 -6.02 -2.76 -34.73
C TYR A 847 -4.84 -2.44 -35.68
N ALA A 848 -4.96 -1.41 -36.51
CA ALA A 848 -3.85 -0.93 -37.32
C ALA A 848 -2.66 -0.44 -36.47
N LYS A 849 -2.92 0.27 -35.36
CA LYS A 849 -1.86 0.69 -34.42
C LYS A 849 -1.17 -0.52 -33.79
N VAL A 850 -1.93 -1.54 -33.40
CA VAL A 850 -1.43 -2.80 -32.84
C VAL A 850 -0.50 -3.48 -33.84
N LEU A 851 -0.92 -3.67 -35.10
CA LEU A 851 -0.10 -4.30 -36.14
C LEU A 851 1.27 -3.62 -36.31
N ASN A 852 1.34 -2.30 -36.15
CA ASN A 852 2.60 -1.53 -36.28
C ASN A 852 3.57 -1.76 -35.14
N SER A 853 3.09 -2.26 -34.01
CA SER A 853 3.88 -2.53 -32.80
C SER A 853 4.35 -3.99 -32.68
N LEU A 854 3.93 -4.87 -33.58
CA LEU A 854 4.28 -6.30 -33.53
C LEU A 854 5.70 -6.60 -34.05
N GLU A 855 6.42 -7.38 -33.27
CA GLU A 855 7.70 -8.03 -33.65
C GLU A 855 7.42 -9.31 -34.45
N LEU A 856 7.43 -9.23 -35.79
CA LEU A 856 7.15 -10.36 -36.69
C LEU A 856 8.41 -11.18 -36.99
N SER A 857 8.27 -12.50 -37.14
CA SER A 857 9.39 -13.39 -37.48
C SER A 857 9.81 -13.26 -38.94
N ALA A 858 11.07 -13.59 -39.23
CA ALA A 858 11.62 -13.59 -40.59
C ALA A 858 11.22 -14.83 -41.44
N ASP A 859 10.27 -15.63 -40.96
CA ASP A 859 9.81 -16.82 -41.66
C ASP A 859 9.12 -16.45 -42.98
N GLY A 860 9.62 -17.01 -44.09
CA GLY A 860 9.22 -16.62 -45.44
C GLY A 860 7.81 -17.05 -45.84
N ASN A 861 7.22 -18.04 -45.17
CA ASN A 861 5.86 -18.50 -45.46
C ASN A 861 4.83 -17.65 -44.70
N THR A 862 5.00 -17.50 -43.40
CA THR A 862 4.09 -16.70 -42.55
C THR A 862 4.06 -15.23 -42.99
N THR A 863 5.22 -14.69 -43.40
CA THR A 863 5.29 -13.33 -43.97
C THR A 863 4.48 -13.20 -45.27
N ARG A 864 4.47 -14.22 -46.13
CA ARG A 864 3.70 -14.21 -47.39
C ARG A 864 2.19 -14.24 -47.14
N ASP A 865 1.77 -15.05 -46.18
CA ASP A 865 0.36 -15.17 -45.80
C ASP A 865 -0.14 -13.86 -45.17
N LEU A 866 0.66 -13.25 -44.29
CA LEU A 866 0.33 -11.95 -43.69
C LEU A 866 0.28 -10.82 -44.73
N VAL A 867 1.20 -10.79 -45.69
CA VAL A 867 1.15 -9.83 -46.80
C VAL A 867 -0.13 -10.00 -47.62
N THR A 868 -0.58 -11.24 -47.84
CA THR A 868 -1.83 -11.52 -48.56
C THR A 868 -3.04 -10.99 -47.77
N LEU A 869 -3.08 -11.21 -46.46
CA LEU A 869 -4.13 -10.68 -45.59
C LEU A 869 -4.15 -9.15 -45.57
N LEU A 870 -2.98 -8.50 -45.46
CA LEU A 870 -2.86 -7.04 -45.51
C LEU A 870 -3.31 -6.46 -46.86
N GLN A 871 -3.03 -7.16 -47.95
CA GLN A 871 -3.54 -6.78 -49.29
C GLN A 871 -5.07 -6.88 -49.36
N GLN A 872 -5.69 -7.88 -48.73
CA GLN A 872 -7.15 -7.98 -48.66
C GLN A 872 -7.75 -6.85 -47.82
N VAL A 873 -7.19 -6.56 -46.64
CA VAL A 873 -7.64 -5.47 -45.76
C VAL A 873 -7.59 -4.13 -46.49
N THR A 874 -6.49 -3.85 -47.20
CA THR A 874 -6.35 -2.62 -47.99
C THR A 874 -7.31 -2.57 -49.18
N GLN A 875 -7.50 -3.68 -49.91
CA GLN A 875 -8.41 -3.73 -51.06
C GLN A 875 -9.88 -3.45 -50.69
N VAL A 876 -10.37 -4.00 -49.58
CA VAL A 876 -11.76 -3.77 -49.14
C VAL A 876 -11.98 -2.30 -48.72
N HIS A 877 -10.94 -1.63 -48.22
CA HIS A 877 -11.01 -0.22 -47.88
C HIS A 877 -11.07 0.70 -49.12
N TYR A 878 -10.35 0.35 -50.19
CA TYR A 878 -10.40 1.06 -51.48
C TYR A 878 -11.74 0.92 -52.20
N THR A 879 -12.47 -0.18 -52.02
CA THR A 879 -13.79 -0.38 -52.64
C THR A 879 -14.93 0.25 -51.83
N GLY A 880 -14.77 0.41 -50.51
CA GLY A 880 -15.75 1.09 -49.65
C GLY A 880 -15.80 2.62 -49.81
N THR A 881 -14.71 3.25 -50.26
CA THR A 881 -14.64 4.71 -50.52
C THR A 881 -15.15 5.12 -51.91
N VAL A 882 -15.49 4.17 -52.78
CA VAL A 882 -15.92 4.44 -54.16
C VAL A 882 -17.32 3.90 -54.39
N LEU A 883 -18.36 4.59 -53.89
CA LEU A 883 -19.71 4.44 -54.45
C LEU A 883 -20.45 5.78 -54.60
N THR A 884 -20.68 6.09 -55.88
CA THR A 884 -21.68 6.98 -56.50
C THR A 884 -21.35 8.48 -56.65
N THR A 885 -20.62 8.80 -57.71
CA THR A 885 -20.89 10.02 -58.49
C THR A 885 -21.48 9.64 -59.84
N THR A 886 -22.72 10.04 -60.11
CA THR A 886 -23.26 10.16 -61.47
C THR A 886 -23.01 11.59 -61.96
N PRO A 887 -22.64 11.81 -63.24
CA PRO A 887 -22.18 13.11 -63.73
C PRO A 887 -23.32 13.95 -64.30
N GLY A 888 -23.32 15.26 -64.02
CA GLY A 888 -24.28 16.20 -64.61
C GLY A 888 -24.15 17.64 -64.14
N ASP A 889 -23.23 18.34 -64.79
CA ASP A 889 -23.19 19.79 -65.10
C ASP A 889 -22.62 20.85 -64.14
N PRO A 890 -21.94 21.88 -64.72
CA PRO A 890 -20.92 22.67 -64.04
C PRO A 890 -21.38 24.11 -63.76
N VAL A 891 -21.01 24.67 -62.60
CA VAL A 891 -21.12 26.12 -62.40
C VAL A 891 -19.90 26.67 -61.67
N THR A 892 -19.30 27.65 -62.33
CA THR A 892 -18.18 28.51 -61.96
C THR A 892 -18.47 29.37 -60.72
N THR A 893 -17.51 29.47 -59.80
CA THR A 893 -17.36 30.60 -58.86
C THR A 893 -16.64 31.75 -59.59
N PRO A 894 -16.89 33.05 -59.28
CA PRO A 894 -16.39 33.66 -58.02
C PRO A 894 -17.17 34.88 -57.46
N GLY A 895 -16.88 35.25 -56.20
CA GLY A 895 -17.02 36.64 -55.71
C GLY A 895 -17.46 36.81 -54.25
N ASP A 896 -16.55 37.33 -53.41
CA ASP A 896 -16.72 37.85 -52.03
C ASP A 896 -17.70 39.07 -51.94
N PRO A 897 -17.88 39.83 -50.82
CA PRO A 897 -17.47 39.67 -49.40
C PRO A 897 -18.56 40.00 -48.34
N VAL A 898 -18.16 39.86 -47.07
CA VAL A 898 -18.79 40.21 -45.79
C VAL A 898 -19.25 41.68 -45.66
N THR A 899 -20.40 41.92 -44.99
CA THR A 899 -20.64 43.05 -44.05
C THR A 899 -21.75 42.72 -43.03
N THR A 900 -21.49 42.95 -41.74
CA THR A 900 -22.44 43.11 -40.60
C THR A 900 -23.03 44.56 -40.61
N PRO A 901 -23.92 45.08 -39.71
CA PRO A 901 -24.43 44.58 -38.40
C PRO A 901 -25.93 44.94 -38.04
N GLY A 902 -26.41 44.57 -36.83
CA GLY A 902 -27.42 45.36 -36.08
C GLY A 902 -28.50 44.60 -35.27
N ASP A 903 -28.40 44.65 -33.93
CA ASP A 903 -29.45 44.39 -32.90
C ASP A 903 -30.66 45.38 -33.03
N PRO A 904 -31.91 45.17 -32.47
CA PRO A 904 -32.17 44.94 -31.02
C PRO A 904 -33.50 44.23 -30.54
N VAL A 905 -33.42 43.66 -29.32
CA VAL A 905 -34.35 43.67 -28.13
C VAL A 905 -35.87 43.37 -28.28
N THR A 906 -36.39 42.38 -27.51
CA THR A 906 -37.46 42.48 -26.45
C THR A 906 -38.05 41.10 -26.03
N THR A 907 -38.23 40.90 -24.72
CA THR A 907 -39.00 39.85 -23.98
C THR A 907 -40.54 40.08 -24.11
N PRO A 908 -41.53 39.20 -23.71
CA PRO A 908 -41.61 38.44 -22.43
C PRO A 908 -42.48 37.14 -22.33
N GLY A 909 -42.35 36.41 -21.20
CA GLY A 909 -43.49 35.97 -20.35
C GLY A 909 -44.18 34.59 -20.53
N ASP A 910 -43.81 33.63 -19.67
CA ASP A 910 -44.63 32.73 -18.82
C ASP A 910 -45.61 31.62 -19.34
N PRO A 911 -45.88 30.58 -18.49
CA PRO A 911 -46.08 29.17 -18.87
C PRO A 911 -47.49 28.58 -18.56
N VAL A 912 -47.92 27.44 -19.16
CA VAL A 912 -49.03 26.56 -18.67
C VAL A 912 -49.01 25.11 -19.27
N THR A 913 -48.91 24.12 -18.35
CA THR A 913 -49.52 22.75 -18.16
C THR A 913 -49.81 21.68 -19.27
N THR A 914 -49.27 20.45 -19.05
CA THR A 914 -49.79 19.03 -19.00
C THR A 914 -51.03 18.57 -19.83
N PRO A 915 -51.20 17.27 -20.26
CA PRO A 915 -51.60 16.15 -19.36
C PRO A 915 -51.26 14.68 -19.77
N GLY A 916 -51.42 13.73 -18.83
CA GLY A 916 -51.54 12.29 -19.11
C GLY A 916 -51.56 11.38 -17.86
N ASP A 917 -52.76 10.89 -17.51
CA ASP A 917 -53.18 10.19 -16.27
C ASP A 917 -52.67 8.75 -16.01
N PRO A 918 -52.81 8.24 -14.76
CA PRO A 918 -52.45 6.89 -14.30
C PRO A 918 -53.64 5.91 -14.16
N VAL A 919 -53.37 4.60 -14.04
CA VAL A 919 -54.35 3.56 -13.64
C VAL A 919 -53.78 2.66 -12.52
N THR A 920 -54.68 2.27 -11.61
CA THR A 920 -54.51 1.89 -10.20
C THR A 920 -54.75 0.38 -9.87
N THR A 921 -53.95 -0.15 -8.91
CA THR A 921 -54.31 -1.03 -7.73
C THR A 921 -54.85 -2.47 -7.94
N PRO A 922 -54.99 -3.37 -6.91
CA PRO A 922 -54.78 -3.30 -5.41
C PRO A 922 -54.04 -4.53 -4.77
N GLY A 923 -53.67 -4.69 -3.49
CA GLY A 923 -53.77 -3.93 -2.23
C GLY A 923 -53.26 -4.77 -1.00
N ASP A 924 -52.53 -4.12 -0.08
CA ASP A 924 -52.68 -4.02 1.41
C ASP A 924 -52.83 -5.23 2.38
N PRO A 925 -52.62 -5.08 3.73
CA PRO A 925 -51.65 -4.26 4.52
C PRO A 925 -51.18 -4.91 5.88
N VAL A 926 -50.56 -4.08 6.77
CA VAL A 926 -50.48 -4.15 8.28
C VAL A 926 -49.13 -4.65 8.87
N THR A 927 -48.37 -4.02 9.80
CA THR A 927 -48.58 -3.00 10.87
C THR A 927 -47.24 -2.34 11.30
N THR A 928 -47.28 -1.05 11.69
CA THR A 928 -46.39 -0.34 12.64
C THR A 928 -46.94 -0.48 14.09
N PRO A 929 -46.23 -0.21 15.24
CA PRO A 929 -45.72 1.11 15.71
C PRO A 929 -44.41 1.04 16.57
N GLY A 930 -43.72 2.09 17.05
CA GLY A 930 -43.94 3.54 17.11
C GLY A 930 -42.70 4.29 17.65
N ASP A 931 -42.82 5.63 17.60
CA ASP A 931 -41.88 6.75 17.85
C ASP A 931 -41.43 6.95 19.33
N PRO A 932 -40.91 8.13 19.79
CA PRO A 932 -39.84 9.07 19.34
C PRO A 932 -38.91 9.53 20.52
N VAL A 933 -37.75 10.18 20.25
CA VAL A 933 -37.25 11.35 21.05
C VAL A 933 -36.33 12.24 20.19
N THR A 934 -36.56 13.56 20.27
CA THR A 934 -35.89 14.68 19.58
C THR A 934 -34.76 15.35 20.38
N THR A 935 -33.93 16.15 19.67
CA THR A 935 -33.17 17.39 20.07
C THR A 935 -31.62 17.30 20.04
N PRO A 936 -30.87 18.41 19.78
CA PRO A 936 -30.09 18.54 18.54
C PRO A 936 -28.60 18.88 18.75
N GLY A 937 -27.77 18.65 17.73
CA GLY A 937 -26.39 19.14 17.68
C GLY A 937 -26.07 19.63 16.28
N ASP A 938 -25.93 20.95 16.12
CA ASP A 938 -25.57 21.61 14.88
C ASP A 938 -24.17 21.19 14.39
N PRO A 939 -23.97 21.03 13.07
CA PRO A 939 -22.73 21.39 12.43
C PRO A 939 -22.95 22.61 11.51
N VAL A 940 -22.15 23.63 11.79
CA VAL A 940 -21.94 24.82 10.98
C VAL A 940 -21.55 24.42 9.55
N THR A 941 -22.42 24.70 8.58
CA THR A 941 -22.07 24.70 7.15
C THR A 941 -21.69 26.11 6.75
N THR A 942 -20.40 26.35 6.50
CA THR A 942 -19.96 27.54 5.75
C THR A 942 -20.28 27.33 4.28
N SER A 943 -21.14 28.19 3.76
CA SER A 943 -21.44 28.39 2.35
C SER A 943 -20.18 28.75 1.56
N GLY A 944 -19.85 27.94 0.55
CA GLY A 944 -18.95 28.31 -0.54
C GLY A 944 -19.70 28.17 -1.85
N ASP A 945 -19.95 29.29 -2.52
CA ASP A 945 -20.55 29.36 -3.85
C ASP A 945 -19.66 28.66 -4.91
N PRO A 946 -20.25 28.03 -5.94
CA PRO A 946 -19.47 27.50 -7.06
C PRO A 946 -19.04 28.65 -7.98
N VAL A 947 -17.74 28.98 -7.95
CA VAL A 947 -17.11 29.82 -8.98
C VAL A 947 -16.99 28.99 -10.26
N THR A 948 -17.75 29.37 -11.27
CA THR A 948 -17.58 28.89 -12.64
C THR A 948 -16.51 29.75 -13.34
N THR A 949 -15.43 29.14 -13.81
CA THR A 949 -14.48 29.77 -14.74
C THR A 949 -14.56 29.08 -16.10
N PRO A 950 -14.71 29.81 -17.22
CA PRO A 950 -14.65 29.23 -18.57
C PRO A 950 -13.22 28.83 -18.92
N GLY A 951 -13.03 27.59 -19.39
CA GLY A 951 -11.79 27.14 -20.01
C GLY A 951 -11.83 27.34 -21.52
N ASP A 952 -10.94 28.19 -22.04
CA ASP A 952 -10.63 28.24 -23.47
C ASP A 952 -9.64 27.11 -23.84
N PRO A 953 -9.79 26.45 -25.00
CA PRO A 953 -8.88 25.41 -25.45
C PRO A 953 -7.64 26.03 -26.11
N VAL A 954 -6.46 25.80 -25.52
CA VAL A 954 -5.16 26.10 -26.16
C VAL A 954 -4.74 24.93 -27.03
N THR A 955 -4.65 25.18 -28.33
CA THR A 955 -4.06 24.28 -29.34
C THR A 955 -2.55 24.14 -29.13
N THR A 956 -2.05 22.92 -28.96
CA THR A 956 -0.61 22.60 -29.04
C THR A 956 -0.21 22.34 -30.48
N SER A 957 0.49 23.29 -31.09
CA SER A 957 1.27 23.09 -32.32
C SER A 957 2.53 22.27 -31.99
N GLY A 958 2.68 21.11 -32.64
CA GLY A 958 3.89 20.29 -32.55
C GLY A 958 5.07 20.95 -33.28
N ASP A 959 6.23 20.99 -32.63
CA ASP A 959 7.49 21.42 -33.25
C ASP A 959 8.14 20.27 -34.05
N PRO A 960 8.81 20.56 -35.18
CA PRO A 960 9.47 19.58 -36.03
C PRO A 960 10.85 19.18 -35.51
N VAL A 961 11.18 17.89 -35.64
CA VAL A 961 12.51 17.34 -35.39
C VAL A 961 13.42 17.65 -36.59
N THR A 962 14.39 18.54 -36.43
CA THR A 962 15.51 18.72 -37.37
C THR A 962 16.67 17.78 -37.02
N THR A 963 16.93 16.80 -37.88
CA THR A 963 18.22 16.09 -37.95
C THR A 963 19.05 16.67 -39.10
N SER A 964 20.28 17.09 -38.78
CA SER A 964 21.24 17.68 -39.72
C SER A 964 21.92 16.59 -40.54
N TYR A 965 21.72 16.60 -41.87
CA TYR A 965 22.60 15.92 -42.82
C TYR A 965 23.27 16.94 -43.74
N THR A 966 24.60 16.92 -43.73
CA THR A 966 25.45 17.63 -44.70
C THR A 966 25.47 16.86 -46.02
N GLY A 967 25.00 17.47 -47.10
CA GLY A 967 25.04 16.90 -48.44
C GLY A 967 24.99 17.98 -49.51
N THR A 968 26.06 18.05 -50.28
CA THR A 968 26.37 18.99 -51.38
C THR A 968 25.29 19.12 -52.45
N VAL A 969 25.10 20.36 -52.93
CA VAL A 969 24.23 20.76 -54.05
C VAL A 969 24.79 20.26 -55.38
N LEU A 970 23.96 19.59 -56.19
CA LEU A 970 24.09 19.53 -57.65
C LEU A 970 22.73 19.80 -58.29
N THR A 971 22.70 20.79 -59.17
CA THR A 971 21.60 21.22 -60.03
C THR A 971 21.53 20.39 -61.31
N THR A 972 20.35 19.90 -61.74
CA THR A 972 19.97 19.73 -63.16
C THR A 972 18.45 19.65 -63.36
N THR A 973 18.01 20.18 -64.51
CA THR A 973 16.67 20.35 -65.11
C THR A 973 16.01 19.05 -65.62
N PRO A 974 14.69 19.06 -65.99
CA PRO A 974 13.88 17.85 -66.17
C PRO A 974 13.88 17.27 -67.60
N GLY A 975 13.74 15.94 -67.70
CA GLY A 975 13.32 15.24 -68.93
C GLY A 975 13.98 13.88 -69.19
N ASP A 976 13.19 12.81 -69.00
CA ASP A 976 13.26 11.49 -69.67
C ASP A 976 14.28 10.41 -69.24
N PRO A 977 13.93 9.11 -69.44
CA PRO A 977 13.84 8.11 -68.38
C PRO A 977 15.09 7.23 -68.25
N VAL A 978 15.40 6.84 -67.01
CA VAL A 978 16.44 5.84 -66.73
C VAL A 978 15.85 4.74 -65.84
N THR A 979 15.72 3.56 -66.42
CA THR A 979 15.68 2.27 -65.73
C THR A 979 16.92 2.11 -64.85
N THR A 980 16.72 1.89 -63.55
CA THR A 980 17.78 1.40 -62.66
C THR A 980 17.23 0.36 -61.70
N SER A 981 17.83 -0.83 -61.81
CA SER A 981 17.78 -1.96 -60.89
C SER A 981 18.26 -1.55 -59.50
N TYR A 982 17.44 -1.79 -58.47
CA TYR A 982 17.87 -1.74 -57.07
C TYR A 982 18.18 -3.14 -56.56
N THR A 983 19.45 -3.37 -56.24
CA THR A 983 19.92 -4.49 -55.43
C THR A 983 20.03 -4.05 -53.97
N GLY A 984 19.20 -4.64 -53.11
CA GLY A 984 19.60 -5.13 -51.79
C GLY A 984 19.85 -4.12 -50.68
N THR A 985 18.78 -3.67 -50.02
CA THR A 985 18.73 -3.58 -48.54
C THR A 985 17.27 -3.79 -48.16
N VAL A 986 16.98 -4.93 -47.56
CA VAL A 986 15.62 -5.40 -47.26
C VAL A 986 15.06 -4.60 -46.08
N LEU A 987 14.41 -3.48 -46.38
CA LEU A 987 13.25 -3.04 -45.61
C LEU A 987 12.13 -4.02 -45.95
N THR A 988 11.60 -4.72 -44.94
CA THR A 988 10.53 -5.70 -45.12
C THR A 988 9.32 -5.02 -45.75
N THR A 989 8.81 -5.60 -46.84
CA THR A 989 7.67 -5.13 -47.63
C THR A 989 6.42 -4.82 -46.77
N THR A 990 6.34 -5.43 -45.59
CA THR A 990 5.32 -5.21 -44.55
C THR A 990 5.32 -3.79 -43.99
N GLN A 991 6.49 -3.19 -43.74
CA GLN A 991 6.60 -1.82 -43.20
C GLN A 991 6.19 -0.76 -44.22
N HIS A 992 6.40 -1.02 -45.51
CA HIS A 992 6.01 -0.11 -46.59
C HIS A 992 4.49 -0.12 -46.82
N LEU A 993 3.83 -1.29 -46.72
CA LEU A 993 2.37 -1.43 -46.77
C LEU A 993 1.66 -0.80 -45.57
N VAL A 994 2.25 -0.93 -44.38
CA VAL A 994 1.81 -0.27 -43.15
C VAL A 994 1.93 1.25 -43.23
N THR A 995 3.01 1.77 -43.81
CA THR A 995 3.22 3.22 -43.99
C THR A 995 2.25 3.80 -45.04
N LEU A 996 1.85 3.00 -46.04
CA LEU A 996 0.82 3.37 -47.02
C LEU A 996 -0.57 3.54 -46.38
N LEU A 997 -0.89 2.82 -45.30
CA LEU A 997 -2.12 3.01 -44.52
C LEU A 997 -2.14 4.35 -43.74
N GLN A 998 -0.98 4.98 -43.50
CA GLN A 998 -0.87 6.27 -42.80
C GLN A 998 -0.89 7.48 -43.74
N HIS A 999 -0.47 7.33 -45.00
CA HIS A 999 -0.35 8.45 -45.94
C HIS A 999 -1.63 8.79 -46.70
N ASN A 1000 -2.63 7.89 -46.71
CA ASN A 1000 -3.97 8.22 -47.19
C ASN A 1000 -4.81 8.71 -46.01
N THR A 1001 -5.11 10.01 -46.03
CA THR A 1001 -5.89 10.77 -45.05
C THR A 1001 -7.08 10.01 -44.47
N TRP A 1002 -7.07 9.84 -43.14
CA TRP A 1002 -8.21 9.51 -42.27
C TRP A 1002 -8.86 10.77 -41.71
#